data_AF-A0A2V9CX36-F1
#
_entry.id   AF-A0A2V9CX36-F1
#
_cell.length_a   1.000
_cell.length_b   1.000
_cell.length_c   1.000
_cell.angle_alpha   90.00
_cell.angle_beta   90.00
_cell.angle_gamma   90.00
#
_symmetry.space_group_name_H-M   'P 1'
#
loop_
_entity.id
_entity.type
_entity.pdbx_description
1 polymer ?
#
loop_
_entity_poly.entity_id
_entity_poly.type
_entity_poly.pdbx_seq_one_letter_code
_entity_poly.pdbx_strand_id
1 'polypeptide(L)'
;MTEFVCKVADPAGRVFSHVEAAQTVSEARQKLTDRGLYVYSVEPRGGLLGRTVGGTKSRVLKSSDFLIFNQQFNTLLKAGLPILKGLDLLAERAASPNLQPLLREVRDRVREGASLSEALDQQGLFPKVYVTSVLAGEKSGNLSGVLEYYIAYQKLTTGAKKKLIATLIYPTILVTVATMIVTYLVTYVVPQFAKLYSDMNVQLPGVTRLLLSFTVTYRFDVLLAVALLIAGVLGVFAWSRTDQGGTVVDRVKLKLPLVGETWIKFQVAQFCRTLSTLLAGGTPLVAALSTSAESVRSRLVASSIQEASALVRDGQSLHAALRSTGIMPAMGIEMIEVGEASGALSPMLGSVAEFYEDETNQRIATLIAIVEPAILVFMAIVIAFILMFRFNFVPLESRENQLIVAVADPSHVLLSDELPLLLGKKLVLKVATPTQISDLLKRTEQSQRVLEQATEAFTLQVVQDEDESEEALFAERLTQEGGVSPIVRLVDTVIFTALERRASDIHIEARDMEVIVKYRIDGILVHAMPPISKEWHSTILSRVKVMSELDIAERRVPQDGRFRVRYKGRFVDFRVSIMPSIHGEDAVLRVLDKETLSEKFHNLSLEVVGFSGEELGRFRRYIHEPYGMVLVTGPTGSGKTTTLYAAINEIKTDEDKIITIEDPVEYQVRGITQIPVNEKKGLTFARGLRSILRHDPDKIMVGEIRDEETAQIAIQSALTGHLVFTTVHANNVTDVIGRFINMGVEPYNFVSSLNCIMAQRLVRVVCESCKKPVHHPAEVLRASGLDPDVWGPASFAEGAGCLECSGTGYHGRTAITELLDLSDHIREMIIGRRPTSEIKRAAREEGMTFLRDSGLEKVRAGITTLKEINKVTFIE
;
A
#
# COMPACT_ATOMS: atom_id res chain seq x y z
N MET A 1 -16.37 -29.74 57.63
CA MET A 1 -16.98 -28.43 57.33
C MET A 1 -16.05 -27.69 56.41
N THR A 2 -16.56 -26.99 55.42
CA THR A 2 -15.73 -26.26 54.47
C THR A 2 -15.35 -24.93 55.11
N GLU A 3 -14.07 -24.63 55.18
CA GLU A 3 -13.61 -23.32 55.65
C GLU A 3 -13.74 -22.30 54.53
N PHE A 4 -14.31 -21.13 54.81
CA PHE A 4 -14.41 -20.01 53.89
C PHE A 4 -13.55 -18.86 54.39
N VAL A 5 -12.72 -18.29 53.53
CA VAL A 5 -12.03 -17.02 53.79
C VAL A 5 -12.97 -15.89 53.41
N CYS A 6 -13.36 -15.10 54.40
CA CYS A 6 -14.32 -14.02 54.28
C CYS A 6 -13.62 -12.67 54.49
N LYS A 7 -13.78 -11.70 53.58
CA LYS A 7 -13.42 -10.31 53.85
C LYS A 7 -14.63 -9.62 54.48
N VAL A 8 -14.45 -9.13 55.70
CA VAL A 8 -15.49 -8.52 56.51
C VAL A 8 -15.05 -7.16 57.05
N ALA A 9 -15.98 -6.23 57.28
CA ALA A 9 -15.73 -5.05 58.11
C ALA A 9 -16.52 -5.08 59.40
N ASP A 10 -15.91 -4.57 60.46
CA ASP A 10 -16.62 -4.25 61.70
C ASP A 10 -17.50 -2.99 61.55
N PRO A 11 -18.39 -2.70 62.52
CA PRO A 11 -19.19 -1.48 62.53
C PRO A 11 -18.37 -0.18 62.57
N ALA A 12 -17.07 -0.25 62.90
CA ALA A 12 -16.15 0.89 62.88
C ALA A 12 -15.45 1.07 61.51
N GLY A 13 -15.82 0.26 60.51
CA GLY A 13 -15.32 0.35 59.13
C GLY A 13 -13.96 -0.30 58.89
N ARG A 14 -13.39 -1.04 59.85
CA ARG A 14 -12.11 -1.73 59.66
C ARG A 14 -12.31 -3.05 58.93
N VAL A 15 -11.70 -3.16 57.75
CA VAL A 15 -11.76 -4.36 56.90
C VAL A 15 -10.67 -5.36 57.30
N PHE A 16 -11.04 -6.61 57.57
CA PHE A 16 -10.10 -7.70 57.86
C PHE A 16 -10.57 -9.04 57.26
N SER A 17 -9.64 -9.98 57.12
CA SER A 17 -9.94 -11.33 56.64
C SER A 17 -10.26 -12.25 57.83
N HIS A 18 -11.36 -12.98 57.75
CA HIS A 18 -11.84 -13.91 58.77
C HIS A 18 -12.14 -15.27 58.14
N VAL A 19 -11.77 -16.37 58.80
CA VAL A 19 -12.07 -17.72 58.28
C VAL A 19 -13.27 -18.28 59.02
N GLU A 20 -14.37 -18.54 58.31
CA GLU A 20 -15.60 -19.08 58.89
C GLU A 20 -15.89 -20.49 58.35
N ALA A 21 -16.18 -21.42 59.25
CA ALA A 21 -16.57 -22.78 58.88
C ALA A 21 -18.09 -22.87 58.66
N ALA A 22 -18.50 -23.25 57.45
CA ALA A 22 -19.91 -23.46 57.10
C ALA A 22 -20.08 -24.59 56.10
N GLN A 23 -21.31 -25.04 55.87
CA GLN A 23 -21.62 -26.01 54.82
C GLN A 23 -21.82 -25.33 53.46
N THR A 24 -22.35 -24.10 53.46
CA THR A 24 -22.59 -23.30 52.24
C THR A 24 -22.08 -21.86 52.37
N VAL A 25 -21.82 -21.21 51.23
CA VAL A 25 -21.42 -19.79 51.18
C VAL A 25 -22.48 -18.89 51.81
N SER A 26 -23.76 -19.18 51.56
CA SER A 26 -24.88 -18.45 52.15
C SER A 26 -24.91 -18.59 53.68
N GLU A 27 -24.64 -19.78 54.22
CA GLU A 27 -24.56 -20.01 55.66
C GLU A 27 -23.36 -19.28 56.31
N ALA A 28 -22.19 -19.26 55.65
CA ALA A 28 -21.03 -18.49 56.13
C ALA A 28 -21.34 -16.98 56.16
N ARG A 29 -22.02 -16.47 55.12
CA ARG A 29 -22.41 -15.06 55.04
C ARG A 29 -23.46 -14.70 56.10
N GLN A 30 -24.44 -15.58 56.32
CA GLN A 30 -25.46 -15.40 57.34
C GLN A 30 -24.82 -15.35 58.73
N LYS A 31 -23.96 -16.32 59.08
CA LYS A 31 -23.26 -16.37 60.38
C LYS A 31 -22.41 -15.12 60.66
N LEU A 32 -21.80 -14.53 59.64
CA LEU A 32 -20.99 -13.31 59.79
C LEU A 32 -21.85 -12.05 59.89
N THR A 33 -22.95 -12.00 59.14
CA THR A 33 -23.94 -10.91 59.24
C THR A 33 -24.63 -10.92 60.61
N ASP A 34 -24.96 -12.10 61.14
CA ASP A 34 -25.56 -12.28 62.48
C ASP A 34 -24.61 -11.84 63.60
N ARG A 35 -23.29 -11.84 63.35
CA ARG A 35 -22.26 -11.29 64.25
C ARG A 35 -22.04 -9.77 64.08
N GLY A 36 -22.87 -9.10 63.29
CA GLY A 36 -22.81 -7.65 63.06
C GLY A 36 -21.66 -7.20 62.14
N LEU A 37 -21.11 -8.12 61.33
CA LEU A 37 -20.02 -7.83 60.40
C LEU A 37 -20.55 -7.61 58.99
N TYR A 38 -20.02 -6.62 58.29
CA TYR A 38 -20.35 -6.34 56.89
C TYR A 38 -19.50 -7.20 55.96
N VAL A 39 -20.13 -8.16 55.26
CA VAL A 39 -19.43 -9.17 54.46
C VAL A 39 -19.24 -8.73 53.01
N TYR A 40 -17.99 -8.41 52.63
CA TYR A 40 -17.60 -8.02 51.27
C TYR A 40 -17.42 -9.22 50.34
N SER A 41 -16.71 -10.27 50.78
CA SER A 41 -16.52 -11.49 50.00
C SER A 41 -16.43 -12.72 50.88
N VAL A 42 -16.83 -13.87 50.34
CA VAL A 42 -16.76 -15.19 50.99
C VAL A 42 -16.24 -16.17 49.95
N GLU A 43 -15.02 -16.68 50.13
CA GLU A 43 -14.37 -17.59 49.18
C GLU A 43 -14.00 -18.91 49.89
N PRO A 44 -14.28 -20.09 49.31
CA PRO A 44 -13.89 -21.35 49.92
C PRO A 44 -12.35 -21.45 49.99
N ARG A 45 -11.84 -21.83 51.16
CA ARG A 45 -10.40 -22.00 51.43
C ARG A 45 -9.89 -23.26 50.74
N GLY A 46 -9.60 -23.15 49.46
CA GLY A 46 -9.06 -24.24 48.65
C GLY A 46 -7.58 -24.50 48.93
N GLY A 47 -7.28 -25.64 49.55
CA GLY A 47 -5.92 -26.20 49.57
C GLY A 47 -5.44 -26.53 48.16
N LEU A 48 -4.13 -26.38 47.93
CA LEU A 48 -3.44 -26.42 46.64
C LEU A 48 -3.62 -27.70 45.79
N LEU A 49 -4.27 -28.74 46.32
CA LEU A 49 -4.40 -30.08 45.71
C LEU A 49 -5.83 -30.47 45.31
N GLY A 50 -6.85 -29.64 45.56
CA GLY A 50 -8.26 -29.97 45.26
C GLY A 50 -8.79 -29.52 43.89
N ARG A 51 -7.97 -28.88 43.05
CA ARG A 51 -8.45 -28.15 41.86
C ARG A 51 -8.56 -28.99 40.57
N THR A 52 -8.36 -30.30 40.62
CA THR A 52 -8.24 -31.16 39.43
C THR A 52 -9.37 -32.16 39.20
N VAL A 53 -10.34 -32.36 40.09
CA VAL A 53 -11.42 -33.33 39.84
C VAL A 53 -12.76 -32.80 40.37
N GLY A 54 -13.50 -32.12 39.50
CA GLY A 54 -14.82 -31.55 39.83
C GLY A 54 -15.14 -30.32 38.98
N GLY A 55 -14.98 -30.41 37.67
CA GLY A 55 -15.22 -29.30 36.76
C GLY A 55 -16.71 -28.99 36.60
N THR A 56 -17.24 -28.08 37.42
CA THR A 56 -18.28 -27.18 36.92
C THR A 56 -17.64 -26.36 35.82
N LYS A 57 -17.95 -26.69 34.55
CA LYS A 57 -17.51 -25.93 33.38
C LYS A 57 -17.81 -24.46 33.62
N SER A 58 -16.77 -23.67 33.90
CA SER A 58 -16.85 -22.21 33.87
C SER A 58 -17.45 -21.82 32.51
N ARG A 59 -18.65 -21.23 32.52
CA ARG A 59 -19.36 -20.78 31.31
C ARG A 59 -18.66 -19.54 30.77
N VAL A 60 -17.60 -19.74 29.99
CA VAL A 60 -16.90 -18.64 29.32
C VAL A 60 -17.70 -18.21 28.10
N LEU A 61 -18.07 -16.93 28.05
CA LEU A 61 -18.74 -16.32 26.91
C LEU A 61 -17.73 -16.10 25.77
N LYS A 62 -17.97 -16.71 24.60
CA LYS A 62 -17.12 -16.47 23.43
C LYS A 62 -17.38 -15.07 22.88
N SER A 63 -16.31 -14.33 22.55
CA SER A 63 -16.42 -12.96 22.01
C SER A 63 -17.21 -12.90 20.70
N SER A 64 -17.17 -13.96 19.88
CA SER A 64 -17.97 -14.08 18.65
C SER A 64 -19.47 -14.12 18.92
N ASP A 65 -19.87 -14.94 19.89
CA ASP A 65 -21.27 -15.21 20.20
C ASP A 65 -21.89 -13.97 20.86
N PHE A 66 -21.09 -13.28 21.67
CA PHE A 66 -21.47 -12.01 22.28
C PHE A 66 -21.62 -10.87 21.26
N LEU A 67 -20.77 -10.81 20.24
CA LEU A 67 -20.88 -9.82 19.16
C LEU A 67 -22.16 -10.02 18.34
N ILE A 68 -22.45 -11.28 17.95
CA ILE A 68 -23.66 -11.62 17.19
C ILE A 68 -24.91 -11.25 17.98
N PHE A 69 -24.93 -11.58 19.28
CA PHE A 69 -26.02 -11.19 20.18
C PHE A 69 -26.24 -9.67 20.17
N ASN A 70 -25.18 -8.88 20.38
CA ASN A 70 -25.30 -7.42 20.41
C ASN A 70 -25.80 -6.85 19.08
N GLN A 71 -25.33 -7.38 17.95
CA GLN A 71 -25.81 -6.96 16.63
C GLN A 71 -27.30 -7.25 16.43
N GLN A 72 -27.74 -8.45 16.80
CA GLN A 72 -29.15 -8.81 16.69
C GLN A 72 -30.01 -7.99 17.66
N PHE A 73 -29.55 -7.80 18.90
CA PHE A 73 -30.25 -7.01 19.90
C PHE A 73 -30.39 -5.54 19.47
N ASN A 74 -29.31 -4.92 19.00
CA ASN A 74 -29.37 -3.55 18.49
C ASN A 74 -30.29 -3.44 17.26
N THR A 75 -30.30 -4.44 16.37
CA THR A 75 -31.20 -4.47 15.21
C THR A 75 -32.67 -4.48 15.64
N LEU A 76 -33.01 -5.28 16.66
CA LEU A 76 -34.38 -5.33 17.19
C LEU A 76 -34.79 -4.00 17.85
N LEU A 77 -33.87 -3.36 18.57
CA LEU A 77 -34.12 -2.04 19.17
C LEU A 77 -34.31 -0.94 18.11
N LYS A 78 -33.50 -0.93 17.03
CA LYS A 78 -33.68 -0.02 15.88
C LYS A 78 -35.02 -0.23 15.16
N ALA A 79 -35.53 -1.46 15.16
CA ALA A 79 -36.86 -1.79 14.66
C ALA A 79 -38.01 -1.39 15.61
N GLY A 80 -37.70 -0.73 16.73
CA GLY A 80 -38.68 -0.24 17.69
C GLY A 80 -39.27 -1.30 18.62
N LEU A 81 -38.67 -2.50 18.69
CA LEU A 81 -39.14 -3.52 19.63
C LEU A 81 -38.78 -3.14 21.08
N PRO A 82 -39.69 -3.31 22.05
CA PRO A 82 -39.37 -3.15 23.46
C PRO A 82 -38.28 -4.13 23.91
N ILE A 83 -37.40 -3.68 24.81
CA ILE A 83 -36.25 -4.45 25.36
C ILE A 83 -36.65 -5.87 25.76
N LEU A 84 -37.72 -6.02 26.54
CA LEU A 84 -38.18 -7.31 27.04
C LEU A 84 -38.56 -8.28 25.90
N LYS A 85 -39.26 -7.77 24.87
CA LYS A 85 -39.66 -8.57 23.70
C LYS A 85 -38.45 -8.92 22.82
N GLY A 86 -37.46 -8.02 22.73
CA GLY A 86 -36.18 -8.29 22.08
C GLY A 86 -35.39 -9.39 22.78
N LEU A 87 -35.30 -9.35 24.11
CA LEU A 87 -34.64 -10.38 24.91
C LEU A 87 -35.35 -11.73 24.81
N ASP A 88 -36.69 -11.76 24.80
CA ASP A 88 -37.48 -12.98 24.59
C ASP A 88 -37.14 -13.65 23.26
N LEU A 89 -37.17 -12.91 22.15
CA LEU A 89 -36.84 -13.44 20.82
C LEU A 89 -35.40 -13.97 20.73
N LEU A 90 -34.45 -13.27 21.35
CA LEU A 90 -33.05 -13.68 21.36
C LEU A 90 -32.81 -14.90 22.27
N ALA A 91 -33.51 -15.00 23.40
CA ALA A 91 -33.43 -16.15 24.28
C ALA A 91 -34.02 -17.43 23.65
N GLU A 92 -34.99 -17.30 22.74
CA GLU A 92 -35.54 -18.43 21.98
C GLU A 92 -34.65 -18.83 20.80
N ARG A 93 -34.01 -17.86 20.14
CA ARG A 93 -33.22 -18.07 18.91
C ARG A 93 -31.70 -18.13 19.10
N ALA A 94 -31.18 -17.90 20.31
CA ALA A 94 -29.74 -17.88 20.57
C ALA A 94 -29.09 -19.21 20.18
N ALA A 95 -28.17 -19.16 19.22
CA ALA A 95 -27.47 -20.34 18.70
C ALA A 95 -26.44 -20.93 19.67
N SER A 96 -26.01 -20.19 20.69
CA SER A 96 -25.00 -20.68 21.64
C SER A 96 -25.64 -21.23 22.93
N PRO A 97 -25.33 -22.49 23.31
CA PRO A 97 -25.90 -23.13 24.50
C PRO A 97 -25.45 -22.49 25.83
N ASN A 98 -24.42 -21.64 25.80
CA ASN A 98 -23.92 -20.93 26.99
C ASN A 98 -24.59 -19.56 27.20
N LEU A 99 -25.00 -18.88 26.13
CA LEU A 99 -25.61 -17.54 26.22
C LEU A 99 -27.12 -17.62 26.46
N GLN A 100 -27.79 -18.65 25.92
CA GLN A 100 -29.23 -18.83 26.06
C GLN A 100 -29.75 -18.81 27.52
N PRO A 101 -29.19 -19.57 28.48
CA PRO A 101 -29.66 -19.52 29.87
C PRO A 101 -29.42 -18.16 30.53
N LEU A 102 -28.32 -17.49 30.19
CA LEU A 102 -28.01 -16.15 30.72
C LEU A 102 -29.01 -15.11 30.24
N LEU A 103 -29.41 -15.16 28.97
CA LEU A 103 -30.41 -14.24 28.41
C LEU A 103 -31.80 -14.48 29.02
N ARG A 104 -32.15 -15.73 29.36
CA ARG A 104 -33.41 -16.03 30.07
C ARG A 104 -33.40 -15.41 31.47
N GLU A 105 -32.32 -15.56 32.22
CA GLU A 105 -32.22 -14.96 33.56
C GLU A 105 -32.20 -13.43 33.52
N VAL A 106 -31.49 -12.82 32.57
CA VAL A 106 -31.50 -11.36 32.38
C VAL A 106 -32.91 -10.88 32.04
N ARG A 107 -33.60 -11.57 31.12
CA ARG A 107 -34.99 -11.27 30.77
C ARG A 107 -35.92 -11.37 31.98
N ASP A 108 -35.82 -12.45 32.75
CA ASP A 108 -36.72 -12.69 33.89
C ASP A 108 -36.56 -11.59 34.95
N ARG A 109 -35.34 -11.13 35.22
CA ARG A 109 -35.10 -9.97 36.12
C ARG A 109 -35.62 -8.65 35.57
N VAL A 110 -35.47 -8.40 34.26
CA VAL A 110 -36.05 -7.21 33.63
C VAL A 110 -37.57 -7.25 33.68
N ARG A 111 -38.18 -8.45 33.59
CA ARG A 111 -39.63 -8.66 33.78
C ARG A 111 -40.07 -8.40 35.22
N GLU A 112 -39.21 -8.72 36.19
CA GLU A 112 -39.40 -8.44 37.63
C GLU A 112 -39.19 -6.96 38.01
N GLY A 113 -38.77 -6.11 37.05
CA GLY A 113 -38.65 -4.66 37.24
C GLY A 113 -37.23 -4.13 37.46
N ALA A 114 -36.21 -4.98 37.37
CA ALA A 114 -34.82 -4.52 37.37
C ALA A 114 -34.49 -3.76 36.06
N SER A 115 -33.56 -2.80 36.13
CA SER A 115 -32.98 -2.23 34.92
C SER A 115 -32.18 -3.28 34.15
N LEU A 116 -32.07 -3.15 32.83
CA LEU A 116 -31.34 -4.13 32.02
C LEU A 116 -29.84 -4.11 32.38
N SER A 117 -29.26 -2.96 32.72
CA SER A 117 -27.90 -2.84 33.23
C SER A 117 -27.67 -3.58 34.55
N GLU A 118 -28.57 -3.47 35.53
CA GLU A 118 -28.50 -4.24 36.80
C GLU A 118 -28.64 -5.75 36.57
N ALA A 119 -29.57 -6.14 35.69
CA ALA A 119 -29.79 -7.53 35.34
C ALA A 119 -28.55 -8.17 34.66
N LEU A 120 -27.82 -7.39 33.85
CA LEU A 120 -26.56 -7.82 33.22
C LEU A 120 -25.40 -7.87 34.22
N ASP A 121 -25.27 -6.90 35.14
CA ASP A 121 -24.17 -6.83 36.09
C ASP A 121 -24.19 -8.01 37.08
N GLN A 122 -25.38 -8.37 37.56
CA GLN A 122 -25.58 -9.46 38.54
C GLN A 122 -25.18 -10.84 38.01
N GLN A 123 -25.10 -11.02 36.70
CA GLN A 123 -24.63 -12.25 36.08
C GLN A 123 -23.11 -12.44 36.21
N GLY A 124 -22.35 -11.36 36.45
CA GLY A 124 -20.90 -11.39 36.65
C GLY A 124 -20.07 -11.89 35.44
N LEU A 125 -20.71 -12.14 34.30
CA LEU A 125 -20.08 -12.69 33.09
C LEU A 125 -19.95 -11.67 31.96
N PHE A 126 -20.66 -10.53 32.04
CA PHE A 126 -20.60 -9.47 31.05
C PHE A 126 -19.45 -8.51 31.36
N PRO A 127 -18.74 -7.98 30.34
CA PRO A 127 -17.68 -7.00 30.58
C PRO A 127 -18.23 -5.73 31.25
N LYS A 128 -17.55 -5.21 32.28
CA LYS A 128 -17.99 -3.98 32.97
C LYS A 128 -18.23 -2.80 32.03
N VAL A 129 -17.34 -2.59 31.05
CA VAL A 129 -17.49 -1.54 30.02
C VAL A 129 -18.82 -1.67 29.27
N TYR A 130 -19.29 -2.90 29.02
CA TYR A 130 -20.58 -3.15 28.39
C TYR A 130 -21.74 -2.78 29.33
N VAL A 131 -21.69 -3.22 30.59
CA VAL A 131 -22.71 -2.90 31.61
C VAL A 131 -22.83 -1.39 31.82
N THR A 132 -21.71 -0.67 31.96
CA THR A 132 -21.72 0.79 32.14
C THR A 132 -22.24 1.51 30.89
N SER A 133 -21.92 1.01 29.70
CA SER A 133 -22.45 1.55 28.44
C SER A 133 -23.97 1.36 28.37
N VAL A 134 -24.47 0.17 28.71
CA VAL A 134 -25.91 -0.10 28.75
C VAL A 134 -26.61 0.79 29.78
N LEU A 135 -26.03 0.98 30.97
CA LEU A 135 -26.55 1.90 31.99
C LEU A 135 -26.66 3.34 31.48
N ALA A 136 -25.64 3.83 30.77
CA ALA A 136 -25.66 5.16 30.16
C ALA A 136 -26.72 5.27 29.06
N GLY A 137 -26.86 4.24 28.22
CA GLY A 137 -27.87 4.15 27.18
C GLY A 137 -29.31 4.09 27.75
N GLU A 138 -29.51 3.40 28.87
CA GLU A 138 -30.79 3.35 29.58
C GLU A 138 -31.16 4.70 30.19
N LYS A 139 -30.23 5.36 30.88
CA LYS A 139 -30.47 6.67 31.50
C LYS A 139 -30.68 7.79 30.47
N SER A 140 -29.99 7.73 29.33
CA SER A 140 -30.10 8.71 28.25
C SER A 140 -31.25 8.42 27.27
N GLY A 141 -31.88 7.23 27.36
CA GLY A 141 -32.86 6.77 26.38
C GLY A 141 -32.27 6.39 25.01
N ASN A 142 -30.94 6.44 24.84
CA ASN A 142 -30.24 6.14 23.59
C ASN A 142 -29.50 4.78 23.63
N LEU A 143 -30.17 3.72 24.07
CA LEU A 143 -29.57 2.39 24.19
C LEU A 143 -29.06 1.86 22.83
N SER A 144 -29.79 2.12 21.74
CA SER A 144 -29.39 1.66 20.40
C SER A 144 -28.10 2.30 19.91
N GLY A 145 -27.94 3.61 20.09
CA GLY A 145 -26.71 4.31 19.71
C GLY A 145 -25.51 3.78 20.50
N VAL A 146 -25.67 3.59 21.81
CA VAL A 146 -24.58 3.07 22.66
C VAL A 146 -24.17 1.65 22.28
N LEU A 147 -25.14 0.77 21.96
CA LEU A 147 -24.85 -0.59 21.50
C LEU A 147 -24.17 -0.59 20.12
N GLU A 148 -24.53 0.33 19.22
CA GLU A 148 -23.86 0.47 17.91
C GLU A 148 -22.38 0.80 18.06
N TYR A 149 -22.04 1.76 18.93
CA TYR A 149 -20.66 2.08 19.24
C TYR A 149 -19.92 0.91 19.90
N TYR A 150 -20.57 0.20 20.83
CA TYR A 150 -19.97 -0.98 21.46
C TYR A 150 -19.69 -2.11 20.45
N ILE A 151 -20.60 -2.35 19.50
CA ILE A 151 -20.41 -3.32 18.41
C ILE A 151 -19.21 -2.93 17.54
N ALA A 152 -19.08 -1.64 17.20
CA ALA A 152 -17.93 -1.14 16.44
C ALA A 152 -16.61 -1.39 17.19
N TYR A 153 -16.57 -1.04 18.48
CA TYR A 153 -15.43 -1.32 19.37
C TYR A 153 -15.08 -2.82 19.44
N GLN A 154 -16.07 -3.69 19.58
CA GLN A 154 -15.86 -5.14 19.68
C GLN A 154 -15.36 -5.76 18.37
N LYS A 155 -15.82 -5.26 17.21
CA LYS A 155 -15.31 -5.68 15.89
C LYS A 155 -13.83 -5.34 15.72
N LEU A 156 -13.43 -4.13 16.08
CA LEU A 156 -12.04 -3.66 15.97
C LEU A 156 -11.10 -4.49 16.86
N THR A 157 -11.46 -4.66 18.14
CA THR A 157 -10.66 -5.44 19.10
C THR A 157 -10.55 -6.93 18.73
N THR A 158 -11.63 -7.54 18.24
CA THR A 158 -11.62 -8.94 17.81
C THR A 158 -10.84 -9.12 16.51
N GLY A 159 -10.95 -8.16 15.58
CA GLY A 159 -10.20 -8.14 14.33
C GLY A 159 -8.69 -8.04 14.58
N ALA A 160 -8.26 -7.08 15.40
CA ALA A 160 -6.86 -6.90 15.77
C ALA A 160 -6.25 -8.16 16.40
N LYS A 161 -6.96 -8.79 17.35
CA LYS A 161 -6.49 -10.05 17.98
C LYS A 161 -6.36 -11.18 16.98
N LYS A 162 -7.32 -11.34 16.06
CA LYS A 162 -7.26 -12.39 15.02
C LYS A 162 -6.10 -12.14 14.06
N LYS A 163 -5.88 -10.90 13.64
CA LYS A 163 -4.78 -10.50 12.76
C LYS A 163 -3.43 -10.81 13.43
N LEU A 164 -3.24 -10.38 14.68
CA LEU A 164 -2.01 -10.67 15.44
C LEU A 164 -1.72 -12.17 15.59
N ILE A 165 -2.73 -12.97 15.92
CA ILE A 165 -2.55 -14.44 16.03
C ILE A 165 -2.17 -15.03 14.67
N ALA A 166 -2.88 -14.65 13.60
CA ALA A 166 -2.61 -15.15 12.25
C ALA A 166 -1.18 -14.82 11.80
N THR A 167 -0.70 -13.61 12.10
CA THR A 167 0.65 -13.16 11.77
C THR A 167 1.74 -13.88 12.58
N LEU A 168 1.48 -14.28 13.83
CA LEU A 168 2.46 -14.97 14.68
C LEU A 168 2.59 -16.47 14.40
N ILE A 169 1.63 -17.09 13.70
CA ILE A 169 1.67 -18.53 13.39
C ILE A 169 2.90 -18.89 12.56
N TYR A 170 3.19 -18.14 11.49
CA TYR A 170 4.27 -18.46 10.57
C TYR A 170 5.67 -18.36 11.21
N PRO A 171 6.05 -17.25 11.90
CA PRO A 171 7.33 -17.18 12.61
C PRO A 171 7.48 -18.26 13.69
N THR A 172 6.40 -18.59 14.40
CA THR A 172 6.43 -19.65 15.43
C THR A 172 6.73 -21.02 14.82
N ILE A 173 6.11 -21.35 13.69
CA ILE A 173 6.38 -22.59 12.96
C ILE A 173 7.84 -22.62 12.49
N LEU A 174 8.32 -21.53 11.88
CA LEU A 174 9.69 -21.42 11.37
C LEU A 174 10.74 -21.62 12.47
N VAL A 175 10.61 -20.91 13.59
CA VAL A 175 11.52 -21.05 14.75
C VAL A 175 11.49 -22.48 15.30
N THR A 176 10.31 -23.10 15.38
CA THR A 176 10.17 -24.46 15.91
C THR A 176 10.88 -25.47 15.01
N VAL A 177 10.66 -25.40 13.69
CA VAL A 177 11.31 -26.30 12.71
C VAL A 177 12.82 -26.06 12.67
N ALA A 178 13.26 -24.80 12.63
CA ALA A 178 14.67 -24.42 12.68
C ALA A 178 15.37 -25.00 13.92
N THR A 179 14.78 -24.81 15.09
CA THR A 179 15.29 -25.34 16.36
C THR A 179 15.35 -26.87 16.34
N MET A 180 14.33 -27.54 15.79
CA MET A 180 14.31 -28.99 15.64
C MET A 180 15.44 -29.49 14.74
N ILE A 181 15.69 -28.84 13.59
CA ILE A 181 16.75 -29.19 12.66
C ILE A 181 18.12 -28.99 13.30
N VAL A 182 18.37 -27.84 13.94
CA VAL A 182 19.64 -27.56 14.63
C VAL A 182 19.87 -28.58 15.75
N THR A 183 18.83 -28.87 16.53
CA THR A 183 18.91 -29.88 17.60
C THR A 183 19.23 -31.27 17.03
N TYR A 184 18.57 -31.70 15.95
CA TYR A 184 18.86 -32.99 15.31
C TYR A 184 20.29 -33.04 14.77
N LEU A 185 20.72 -31.99 14.08
CA LEU A 185 22.05 -31.87 13.48
C LEU A 185 23.14 -31.93 14.55
N VAL A 186 23.01 -31.15 15.62
CA VAL A 186 23.97 -31.16 16.73
C VAL A 186 23.92 -32.50 17.46
N THR A 187 22.74 -33.02 17.81
CA THR A 187 22.66 -34.18 18.71
C THR A 187 22.86 -35.55 18.05
N TYR A 188 22.62 -35.68 16.74
CA TYR A 188 22.72 -36.96 16.03
C TYR A 188 23.83 -36.98 14.98
N VAL A 189 23.96 -35.90 14.20
CA VAL A 189 24.88 -35.86 13.05
C VAL A 189 26.32 -35.56 13.50
N VAL A 190 26.53 -34.53 14.32
CA VAL A 190 27.89 -34.14 14.78
C VAL A 190 28.64 -35.26 15.54
N PRO A 191 28.02 -36.07 16.42
CA PRO A 191 28.69 -37.18 17.11
C PRO A 191 29.16 -38.32 16.20
N GLN A 192 28.45 -38.58 15.10
CA GLN A 192 28.87 -39.61 14.15
C GLN A 192 30.21 -39.26 13.51
N PHE A 193 30.44 -37.98 13.22
CA PHE A 193 31.73 -37.48 12.73
C PHE A 193 32.84 -37.65 13.76
N ALA A 194 32.56 -37.39 15.05
CA ALA A 194 33.54 -37.61 16.12
C ALA A 194 34.10 -39.03 16.12
N LYS A 195 33.20 -40.01 15.97
CA LYS A 195 33.54 -41.43 15.96
C LYS A 195 34.37 -41.80 14.73
N LEU A 196 34.02 -41.25 13.57
CA LEU A 196 34.78 -41.42 12.33
C LEU A 196 36.21 -40.86 12.45
N TYR A 197 36.36 -39.66 13.04
CA TYR A 197 37.68 -39.04 13.23
C TYR A 197 38.53 -39.73 14.30
N SER A 198 37.92 -40.29 15.36
CA SER A 198 38.65 -41.09 16.34
C SER A 198 39.18 -42.39 15.75
N ASP A 199 38.42 -43.03 14.85
CA ASP A 199 38.82 -44.27 14.18
C ASP A 199 39.99 -44.04 13.20
N MET A 200 40.18 -42.81 12.71
CA MET A 200 41.29 -42.40 11.84
C MET A 200 42.56 -41.94 12.59
N ASN A 201 42.56 -41.95 13.92
CA ASN A 201 43.72 -41.59 14.76
C ASN A 201 44.31 -40.18 14.51
N VAL A 202 43.48 -39.24 14.04
CA VAL A 202 43.87 -37.83 13.80
C VAL A 202 43.49 -36.98 15.02
N GLN A 203 44.38 -36.09 15.47
CA GLN A 203 44.09 -35.18 16.58
C GLN A 203 43.02 -34.17 16.17
N LEU A 204 41.86 -34.25 16.82
CA LEU A 204 40.72 -33.35 16.58
C LEU A 204 41.10 -31.88 16.87
N PRO A 205 40.81 -30.95 15.94
CA PRO A 205 40.95 -29.51 16.18
C PRO A 205 40.19 -29.06 17.44
N GLY A 206 40.71 -28.05 18.15
CA GLY A 206 40.17 -27.60 19.44
C GLY A 206 38.68 -27.19 19.40
N VAL A 207 38.22 -26.64 18.28
CA VAL A 207 36.82 -26.26 18.06
C VAL A 207 35.91 -27.48 17.93
N THR A 208 36.36 -28.53 17.22
CA THR A 208 35.62 -29.80 17.13
C THR A 208 35.57 -30.47 18.50
N ARG A 209 36.64 -30.38 19.30
CA ARG A 209 36.66 -30.85 20.68
C ARG A 209 35.68 -30.06 21.57
N LEU A 210 35.57 -28.75 21.40
CA LEU A 210 34.59 -27.88 22.08
C LEU A 210 33.14 -28.26 21.70
N LEU A 211 32.83 -28.34 20.40
CA LEU A 211 31.52 -28.76 19.89
C LEU A 211 31.12 -30.15 20.38
N LEU A 212 32.06 -31.10 20.41
CA LEU A 212 31.82 -32.46 20.90
C LEU A 212 31.68 -32.52 22.42
N SER A 213 32.39 -31.67 23.17
CA SER A 213 32.18 -31.54 24.61
C SER A 213 30.77 -31.03 24.94
N PHE A 214 30.25 -30.08 24.15
CA PHE A 214 28.85 -29.63 24.24
C PHE A 214 27.85 -30.72 23.82
N THR A 215 28.21 -31.59 22.89
CA THR A 215 27.25 -32.56 22.32
C THR A 215 27.14 -33.86 23.12
N VAL A 216 28.28 -34.37 23.64
CA VAL A 216 28.33 -35.68 24.32
C VAL A 216 28.06 -35.56 25.82
N THR A 217 28.46 -34.44 26.46
CA THR A 217 28.26 -34.22 27.89
C THR A 217 26.93 -33.51 28.21
N TYR A 218 26.50 -32.55 27.39
CA TYR A 218 25.36 -31.67 27.72
C TYR A 218 24.03 -32.01 27.02
N ARG A 219 23.87 -33.18 26.40
CA ARG A 219 22.61 -33.55 25.71
C ARG A 219 21.38 -33.48 26.65
N PHE A 220 21.54 -33.87 27.90
CA PHE A 220 20.49 -33.76 28.92
C PHE A 220 20.43 -32.36 29.54
N ASP A 221 21.55 -31.67 29.70
CA ASP A 221 21.63 -30.33 30.28
C ASP A 221 21.06 -29.24 29.37
N VAL A 222 21.18 -29.36 28.04
CA VAL A 222 20.57 -28.44 27.08
C VAL A 222 19.04 -28.60 27.09
N LEU A 223 18.54 -29.84 27.13
CA LEU A 223 17.12 -30.11 27.28
C LEU A 223 16.58 -29.62 28.64
N LEU A 224 17.36 -29.80 29.70
CA LEU A 224 17.04 -29.27 31.03
C LEU A 224 17.08 -27.74 31.06
N ALA A 225 18.03 -27.10 30.38
CA ALA A 225 18.13 -25.64 30.27
C ALA A 225 16.96 -25.05 29.48
N VAL A 226 16.55 -25.68 28.37
CA VAL A 226 15.34 -25.30 27.62
C VAL A 226 14.09 -25.51 28.49
N ALA A 227 14.00 -26.62 29.22
CA ALA A 227 12.88 -26.86 30.15
C ALA A 227 12.85 -25.84 31.31
N LEU A 228 14.00 -25.47 31.87
CA LEU A 228 14.14 -24.44 32.90
C LEU A 228 13.85 -23.03 32.36
N LEU A 229 14.21 -22.73 31.11
CA LEU A 229 13.84 -21.49 30.44
C LEU A 229 12.32 -21.41 30.27
N ILE A 230 11.69 -22.48 29.78
CA ILE A 230 10.22 -22.56 29.65
C ILE A 230 9.56 -22.45 31.03
N ALA A 231 10.06 -23.16 32.04
CA ALA A 231 9.56 -23.06 33.41
C ALA A 231 9.75 -21.66 34.00
N GLY A 232 10.86 -20.98 33.68
CA GLY A 232 11.15 -19.61 34.07
C GLY A 232 10.20 -18.61 33.40
N VAL A 233 9.94 -18.76 32.10
CA VAL A 233 8.95 -17.95 31.36
C VAL A 233 7.55 -18.17 31.93
N LEU A 234 7.16 -19.41 32.21
CA LEU A 234 5.88 -19.74 32.85
C LEU A 234 5.81 -19.22 34.29
N GLY A 235 6.91 -19.24 35.03
CA GLY A 235 7.03 -18.69 36.38
C GLY A 235 6.90 -17.17 36.40
N VAL A 236 7.58 -16.46 35.49
CA VAL A 236 7.44 -15.02 35.28
C VAL A 236 6.02 -14.68 34.83
N PHE A 237 5.42 -15.49 33.95
CA PHE A 237 4.03 -15.32 33.53
C PHE A 237 3.06 -15.49 34.72
N ALA A 238 3.23 -16.52 35.55
CA ALA A 238 2.43 -16.73 36.75
C ALA A 238 2.64 -15.61 37.78
N TRP A 239 3.88 -15.17 38.00
CA TRP A 239 4.21 -14.08 38.91
C TRP A 239 3.68 -12.73 38.42
N SER A 240 3.69 -12.47 37.10
CA SER A 240 3.12 -11.25 36.50
C SER A 240 1.62 -11.08 36.76
N ARG A 241 0.91 -12.17 37.11
CA ARG A 241 -0.50 -12.10 37.52
C ARG A 241 -0.69 -11.62 38.96
N THR A 242 0.34 -11.69 39.82
CA THR A 242 0.29 -11.16 41.20
C THR A 242 0.35 -9.63 41.21
N ASP A 243 -0.18 -9.00 42.27
CA ASP A 243 -0.27 -7.52 42.36
C ASP A 243 1.09 -6.83 42.28
N GLN A 244 2.10 -7.35 42.98
CA GLN A 244 3.46 -6.81 42.96
C GLN A 244 4.21 -7.12 41.65
N GLY A 245 4.04 -8.33 41.10
CA GLY A 245 4.75 -8.76 39.88
C GLY A 245 4.31 -7.99 38.63
N GLY A 246 3.02 -7.70 38.48
CA GLY A 246 2.50 -6.95 37.33
C GLY A 246 3.07 -5.54 37.21
N THR A 247 3.21 -4.82 38.33
CA THR A 247 3.74 -3.44 38.36
C THR A 247 5.23 -3.40 38.02
N VAL A 248 6.00 -4.40 38.47
CA VAL A 248 7.43 -4.53 38.14
C VAL A 248 7.61 -4.86 36.66
N VAL A 249 6.81 -5.78 36.13
CA VAL A 249 6.83 -6.16 34.71
C VAL A 249 6.47 -4.98 33.81
N ASP A 250 5.45 -4.19 34.18
CA ASP A 250 5.11 -2.97 33.44
C ASP A 250 6.27 -1.97 33.45
N ARG A 251 6.92 -1.74 34.60
CA ARG A 251 8.08 -0.84 34.68
C ARG A 251 9.27 -1.32 33.84
N VAL A 252 9.51 -2.62 33.76
CA VAL A 252 10.58 -3.20 32.91
C VAL A 252 10.24 -3.04 31.43
N LYS A 253 9.00 -3.30 31.02
CA LYS A 253 8.55 -3.11 29.64
C LYS A 253 8.76 -1.68 29.16
N LEU A 254 8.50 -0.70 30.03
CA LEU A 254 8.67 0.72 29.73
C LEU A 254 10.13 1.15 29.52
N LYS A 255 11.11 0.39 30.02
CA LYS A 255 12.53 0.68 29.81
C LYS A 255 13.09 0.11 28.50
N LEU A 256 12.32 -0.72 27.77
CA LEU A 256 12.77 -1.27 26.49
C LEU A 256 12.64 -0.21 25.39
N PRO A 257 13.74 0.17 24.71
CA PRO A 257 13.79 1.36 23.83
C PRO A 257 12.87 1.31 22.60
N LEU A 258 12.35 0.13 22.23
CA LEU A 258 11.42 -0.03 21.09
C LEU A 258 10.01 -0.49 21.50
N VAL A 259 9.92 -1.23 22.61
CA VAL A 259 8.66 -1.86 23.05
C VAL A 259 7.92 -0.95 24.04
N GLY A 260 8.64 -0.22 24.89
CA GLY A 260 8.06 0.59 25.95
C GLY A 260 7.18 1.74 25.43
N GLU A 261 7.70 2.52 24.50
CA GLU A 261 6.98 3.65 23.90
C GLU A 261 5.74 3.19 23.13
N THR A 262 5.90 2.17 22.27
CA THR A 262 4.82 1.56 21.49
C THR A 262 3.73 0.99 22.41
N TRP A 263 4.12 0.41 23.54
CA TRP A 263 3.18 -0.11 24.52
C TRP A 263 2.38 1.00 25.22
N ILE A 264 3.02 2.11 25.61
CA ILE A 264 2.31 3.28 26.18
C ILE A 264 1.30 3.81 25.17
N LYS A 265 1.74 4.07 23.93
CA LYS A 265 0.88 4.58 22.85
C LYS A 265 -0.33 3.69 22.62
N PHE A 266 -0.15 2.36 22.65
CA PHE A 266 -1.25 1.41 22.52
C PHE A 266 -2.26 1.51 23.70
N GLN A 267 -1.77 1.61 24.95
CA GLN A 267 -2.66 1.76 26.11
C GLN A 267 -3.39 3.10 26.10
N VAL A 268 -2.71 4.17 25.69
CA VAL A 268 -3.28 5.52 25.52
C VAL A 268 -4.36 5.52 24.45
N ALA A 269 -4.11 4.88 23.30
CA ALA A 269 -5.11 4.75 22.23
C ALA A 269 -6.36 4.03 22.72
N GLN A 270 -6.19 2.91 23.43
CA GLN A 270 -7.30 2.14 24.00
C GLN A 270 -8.11 2.96 25.03
N PHE A 271 -7.41 3.71 25.88
CA PHE A 271 -8.02 4.62 26.85
C PHE A 271 -8.83 5.71 26.14
N CYS A 272 -8.24 6.46 25.21
CA CYS A 272 -8.90 7.52 24.46
C CYS A 272 -10.11 7.01 23.68
N ARG A 273 -10.01 5.82 23.07
CA ARG A 273 -11.13 5.19 22.36
C ARG A 273 -12.30 4.89 23.29
N THR A 274 -12.02 4.30 24.45
CA THR A 274 -13.05 3.93 25.42
C THR A 274 -13.70 5.18 26.02
N LEU A 275 -12.90 6.20 26.34
CA LEU A 275 -13.40 7.48 26.84
C LEU A 275 -14.25 8.21 25.80
N SER A 276 -13.78 8.29 24.55
CA SER A 276 -14.54 8.87 23.43
C SER A 276 -15.89 8.18 23.24
N THR A 277 -15.90 6.86 23.29
CA THR A 277 -17.12 6.03 23.15
C THR A 277 -18.12 6.28 24.27
N LEU A 278 -17.66 6.30 25.52
CA LEU A 278 -18.53 6.53 26.68
C LEU A 278 -19.10 7.95 26.67
N LEU A 279 -18.30 8.96 26.29
CA LEU A 279 -18.73 10.35 26.15
C LEU A 279 -19.74 10.52 24.99
N ALA A 280 -19.50 9.91 23.83
CA ALA A 280 -20.44 9.89 22.72
C ALA A 280 -21.78 9.23 23.11
N GLY A 281 -21.73 8.23 24.00
CA GLY A 281 -22.88 7.58 24.60
C GLY A 281 -23.58 8.38 25.71
N GLY A 282 -23.14 9.61 25.99
CA GLY A 282 -23.76 10.49 26.99
C GLY A 282 -23.34 10.21 28.43
N THR A 283 -22.29 9.43 28.67
CA THR A 283 -21.78 9.18 30.02
C THR A 283 -21.08 10.43 30.56
N PRO A 284 -21.37 10.89 31.80
CA PRO A 284 -20.65 12.01 32.40
C PRO A 284 -19.14 11.77 32.48
N LEU A 285 -18.33 12.81 32.24
CA LEU A 285 -16.87 12.70 32.08
C LEU A 285 -16.17 11.97 33.23
N VAL A 286 -16.47 12.31 34.48
CA VAL A 286 -15.84 11.69 35.65
C VAL A 286 -16.15 10.18 35.73
N ALA A 287 -17.39 9.78 35.44
CA ALA A 287 -17.77 8.37 35.39
C ALA A 287 -17.07 7.67 34.21
N ALA A 288 -17.07 8.30 33.03
CA ALA A 288 -16.42 7.77 31.84
C ALA A 288 -14.91 7.57 32.03
N LEU A 289 -14.22 8.48 32.72
CA LEU A 289 -12.79 8.36 33.06
C LEU A 289 -12.53 7.16 33.98
N SER A 290 -13.33 7.01 35.04
CA SER A 290 -13.17 5.91 35.99
C SER A 290 -13.38 4.54 35.31
N THR A 291 -14.38 4.42 34.44
CA THR A 291 -14.65 3.20 33.67
C THR A 291 -13.57 2.94 32.61
N SER A 292 -13.07 3.99 31.96
CA SER A 292 -12.01 3.87 30.96
C SER A 292 -10.70 3.40 31.59
N ALA A 293 -10.39 3.84 32.82
CA ALA A 293 -9.22 3.37 33.57
C ALA A 293 -9.25 1.85 33.83
N GLU A 294 -10.43 1.28 34.13
CA GLU A 294 -10.58 -0.16 34.33
C GLU A 294 -10.38 -0.99 33.05
N SER A 295 -10.49 -0.37 31.88
CA SER A 295 -10.33 -1.03 30.58
C SER A 295 -8.87 -1.17 30.13
N VAL A 296 -7.97 -0.40 30.74
CA VAL A 296 -6.54 -0.37 30.43
C VAL A 296 -5.84 -1.57 31.07
N ARG A 297 -5.00 -2.27 30.30
CA ARG A 297 -4.34 -3.50 30.78
C ARG A 297 -3.13 -3.21 31.67
N SER A 298 -2.44 -2.10 31.41
CA SER A 298 -1.30 -1.72 32.24
C SER A 298 -1.79 -1.11 33.55
N ARG A 299 -1.31 -1.68 34.65
CA ARG A 299 -1.70 -1.21 35.99
C ARG A 299 -1.15 0.18 36.29
N LEU A 300 0.05 0.48 35.77
CA LEU A 300 0.66 1.80 35.90
C LEU A 300 -0.18 2.87 35.18
N VAL A 301 -0.58 2.59 33.94
CA VAL A 301 -1.41 3.51 33.15
C VAL A 301 -2.79 3.69 33.79
N ALA A 302 -3.40 2.59 34.27
CA ALA A 302 -4.68 2.65 34.96
C ALA A 302 -4.63 3.48 36.25
N SER A 303 -3.59 3.33 37.08
CA SER A 303 -3.46 4.13 38.32
C SER A 303 -3.31 5.62 38.05
N SER A 304 -2.57 6.00 37.02
CA SER A 304 -2.41 7.41 36.64
C SER A 304 -3.69 8.00 36.03
N ILE A 305 -4.45 7.23 35.26
CA ILE A 305 -5.77 7.69 34.78
C ILE A 305 -6.75 7.86 35.97
N GLN A 306 -6.68 7.01 36.98
CA GLN A 306 -7.48 7.16 38.20
C GLN A 306 -7.10 8.43 38.98
N GLU A 307 -5.81 8.74 39.07
CA GLU A 307 -5.31 9.99 39.65
C GLU A 307 -5.81 11.20 38.86
N ALA A 308 -5.72 11.18 37.52
CA ALA A 308 -6.29 12.22 36.66
C ALA A 308 -7.81 12.35 36.86
N SER A 309 -8.54 11.23 37.04
CA SER A 309 -9.98 11.25 37.33
C SER A 309 -10.32 11.92 38.66
N ALA A 310 -9.46 11.78 39.68
CA ALA A 310 -9.62 12.48 40.95
C ALA A 310 -9.41 13.99 40.79
N LEU A 311 -8.36 14.40 40.06
CA LEU A 311 -8.08 15.82 39.77
C LEU A 311 -9.22 16.51 38.99
N VAL A 312 -9.81 15.81 38.02
CA VAL A 312 -10.99 16.32 37.27
C VAL A 312 -12.21 16.42 38.17
N ARG A 313 -12.39 15.49 39.11
CA ARG A 313 -13.47 15.56 40.11
C ARG A 313 -13.30 16.75 41.06
N ASP A 314 -12.05 17.11 41.36
CA ASP A 314 -11.68 18.27 42.16
C ASP A 314 -11.72 19.60 41.37
N GLY A 315 -12.14 19.56 40.10
CA GLY A 315 -12.42 20.74 39.28
C GLY A 315 -11.31 21.16 38.31
N GLN A 316 -10.25 20.38 38.14
CA GLN A 316 -9.26 20.63 37.08
C GLN A 316 -9.79 20.25 35.69
N SER A 317 -9.27 20.93 34.66
CA SER A 317 -9.50 20.54 33.27
C SER A 317 -8.86 19.18 32.96
N LEU A 318 -9.46 18.44 32.03
CA LEU A 318 -9.01 17.10 31.66
C LEU A 318 -7.58 17.13 31.09
N HIS A 319 -7.28 18.08 30.22
CA HIS A 319 -5.93 18.20 29.65
C HIS A 319 -4.86 18.47 30.73
N ALA A 320 -5.16 19.31 31.73
CA ALA A 320 -4.22 19.61 32.82
C ALA A 320 -4.02 18.41 33.74
N ALA A 321 -5.10 17.70 34.08
CA ALA A 321 -5.06 16.49 34.88
C ALA A 321 -4.29 15.35 34.19
N LEU A 322 -4.41 15.20 32.88
CA LEU A 322 -3.64 14.19 32.13
C LEU A 322 -2.17 14.60 31.97
N ARG A 323 -1.88 15.90 31.79
CA ARG A 323 -0.50 16.42 31.67
C ARG A 323 0.30 16.20 32.95
N SER A 324 -0.31 16.37 34.13
CA SER A 324 0.37 16.18 35.42
C SER A 324 0.81 14.72 35.67
N THR A 325 0.12 13.76 35.08
CA THR A 325 0.45 12.32 35.23
C THR A 325 1.58 11.85 34.30
N GLY A 326 1.91 12.62 33.26
CA GLY A 326 3.02 12.33 32.34
C GLY A 326 2.84 11.12 31.42
N ILE A 327 1.64 10.54 31.35
CA ILE A 327 1.37 9.33 30.54
C ILE A 327 0.97 9.67 29.10
N MET A 328 0.28 10.79 28.89
CA MET A 328 -0.23 11.18 27.59
C MET A 328 0.87 11.87 26.77
N PRO A 329 1.14 11.44 25.51
CA PRO A 329 2.10 12.14 24.66
C PRO A 329 1.59 13.54 24.28
N ALA A 330 2.51 14.44 23.92
CA ALA A 330 2.24 15.88 23.72
C ALA A 330 1.07 16.16 22.77
N MET A 331 1.07 15.55 21.58
CA MET A 331 -0.02 15.70 20.61
C MET A 331 -1.39 15.30 21.19
N GLY A 332 -1.43 14.23 21.99
CA GLY A 332 -2.68 13.78 22.61
C GLY A 332 -3.23 14.80 23.61
N ILE A 333 -2.34 15.45 24.38
CA ILE A 333 -2.73 16.53 25.30
C ILE A 333 -3.26 17.75 24.53
N GLU A 334 -2.61 18.16 23.45
CA GLU A 334 -3.01 19.32 22.64
C GLU A 334 -4.39 19.12 22.01
N MET A 335 -4.67 17.94 21.44
CA MET A 335 -5.98 17.63 20.87
C MET A 335 -7.09 17.59 21.93
N ILE A 336 -6.78 17.09 23.14
CA ILE A 336 -7.72 17.10 24.26
C ILE A 336 -7.99 18.53 24.73
N GLU A 337 -6.98 19.38 24.79
CA GLU A 337 -7.12 20.81 25.13
C GLU A 337 -8.04 21.53 24.14
N VAL A 338 -7.83 21.35 22.83
CA VAL A 338 -8.70 21.90 21.78
C VAL A 338 -10.12 21.35 21.89
N GLY A 339 -10.28 20.05 22.13
CA GLY A 339 -11.58 19.39 22.30
C GLY A 339 -12.34 19.88 23.54
N GLU A 340 -11.64 20.15 24.63
CA GLU A 340 -12.21 20.67 25.87
C GLU A 340 -12.64 22.14 25.72
N ALA A 341 -11.82 22.98 25.07
CA ALA A 341 -12.13 24.38 24.81
C ALA A 341 -13.29 24.58 23.80
N SER A 342 -13.41 23.69 22.81
CA SER A 342 -14.46 23.75 21.78
C SER A 342 -15.73 22.97 22.13
N GLY A 343 -15.73 22.21 23.23
CA GLY A 343 -16.81 21.28 23.58
C GLY A 343 -16.87 20.02 22.72
N ALA A 344 -15.91 19.82 21.80
CA ALA A 344 -15.81 18.67 20.90
C ALA A 344 -14.86 17.59 21.44
N LEU A 345 -14.92 17.30 22.74
CA LEU A 345 -13.97 16.39 23.41
C LEU A 345 -14.06 14.93 22.90
N SER A 346 -15.27 14.42 22.68
CA SER A 346 -15.49 13.05 22.19
C SER A 346 -14.85 12.78 20.82
N PRO A 347 -15.10 13.57 19.75
CA PRO A 347 -14.45 13.35 18.46
C PRO A 347 -12.94 13.54 18.51
N MET A 348 -12.42 14.51 19.29
CA MET A 348 -10.96 14.71 19.43
C MET A 348 -10.27 13.51 20.08
N LEU A 349 -10.85 12.95 21.14
CA LEU A 349 -10.37 11.70 21.75
C LEU A 349 -10.43 10.52 20.76
N GLY A 350 -11.43 10.51 19.87
CA GLY A 350 -11.55 9.52 18.79
C GLY A 350 -10.38 9.61 17.81
N SER A 351 -10.05 10.82 17.35
CA SER A 351 -8.91 11.06 16.45
C SER A 351 -7.56 10.75 17.10
N VAL A 352 -7.38 11.09 18.39
CA VAL A 352 -6.18 10.70 19.16
C VAL A 352 -6.04 9.18 19.21
N ALA A 353 -7.16 8.46 19.41
CA ALA A 353 -7.13 7.01 19.42
C ALA A 353 -6.78 6.41 18.05
N GLU A 354 -7.35 6.93 16.95
CA GLU A 354 -7.06 6.47 15.58
C GLU A 354 -5.59 6.65 15.23
N PHE A 355 -5.04 7.83 15.51
CA PHE A 355 -3.64 8.13 15.22
C PHE A 355 -2.67 7.14 15.90
N TYR A 356 -2.83 6.93 17.22
CA TYR A 356 -1.94 6.02 17.95
C TYR A 356 -2.25 4.54 17.66
N GLU A 357 -3.49 4.17 17.32
CA GLU A 357 -3.82 2.82 16.82
C GLU A 357 -3.04 2.54 15.52
N ASP A 358 -3.05 3.47 14.57
CA ASP A 358 -2.35 3.31 13.29
C ASP A 358 -0.82 3.29 13.48
N GLU A 359 -0.26 4.22 14.27
CA GLU A 359 1.18 4.25 14.55
C GLU A 359 1.66 2.96 15.23
N THR A 360 0.89 2.45 16.21
CA THR A 360 1.26 1.20 16.91
C THR A 360 1.12 -0.03 16.03
N ASN A 361 0.10 -0.09 15.16
CA ASN A 361 -0.08 -1.17 14.21
C ASN A 361 1.07 -1.22 13.18
N GLN A 362 1.51 -0.07 12.69
CA GLN A 362 2.66 0.02 11.78
C GLN A 362 3.95 -0.45 12.46
N ARG A 363 4.27 0.08 13.66
CA ARG A 363 5.46 -0.34 14.42
C ARG A 363 5.46 -1.84 14.75
N ILE A 364 4.32 -2.41 15.12
CA ILE A 364 4.19 -3.85 15.37
C ILE A 364 4.43 -4.66 14.09
N ALA A 365 3.90 -4.22 12.95
CA ALA A 365 4.11 -4.89 11.66
C ALA A 365 5.60 -4.88 11.26
N THR A 366 6.29 -3.75 11.41
CA THR A 366 7.73 -3.62 11.14
C THR A 366 8.56 -4.53 12.05
N LEU A 367 8.25 -4.59 13.35
CA LEU A 367 8.94 -5.48 14.28
C LEU A 367 8.78 -6.95 13.90
N ILE A 368 7.59 -7.36 13.45
CA ILE A 368 7.33 -8.73 12.99
C ILE A 368 8.07 -9.02 11.68
N ALA A 369 8.10 -8.08 10.74
CA ALA A 369 8.75 -8.25 9.45
C ALA A 369 10.27 -8.49 9.55
N ILE A 370 10.92 -7.98 10.61
CA ILE A 370 12.36 -8.18 10.86
C ILE A 370 12.68 -9.58 11.41
N VAL A 371 11.72 -10.22 12.09
CA VAL A 371 11.96 -11.52 12.77
C VAL A 371 12.28 -12.63 11.78
N GLU A 372 11.58 -12.70 10.65
CA GLU A 372 11.80 -13.76 9.64
C GLU A 372 13.19 -13.68 8.97
N PRO A 373 13.62 -12.53 8.40
CA PRO A 373 14.97 -12.38 7.89
C PRO A 373 16.04 -12.65 8.95
N ALA A 374 15.85 -12.19 10.19
CA ALA A 374 16.79 -12.46 11.28
C ALA A 374 16.94 -13.95 11.58
N ILE A 375 15.84 -14.72 11.57
CA ILE A 375 15.87 -16.18 11.71
C ILE A 375 16.55 -16.84 10.52
N LEU A 376 16.27 -16.40 9.28
CA LEU A 376 16.88 -16.95 8.07
C LEU A 376 18.38 -16.70 8.02
N VAL A 377 18.83 -15.49 8.34
CA VAL A 377 20.25 -15.13 8.43
C VAL A 377 20.94 -15.94 9.53
N PHE A 378 20.33 -16.04 10.71
CA PHE A 378 20.85 -16.88 11.79
C PHE A 378 21.00 -18.34 11.35
N MET A 379 19.98 -18.90 10.68
CA MET A 379 20.01 -20.26 10.17
C MET A 379 21.06 -20.45 9.06
N ALA A 380 21.20 -19.48 8.15
CA ALA A 380 22.20 -19.51 7.10
C ALA A 380 23.62 -19.51 7.68
N ILE A 381 23.88 -18.68 8.70
CA ILE A 381 25.17 -18.65 9.42
C ILE A 381 25.44 -20.00 10.07
N VAL A 382 24.46 -20.57 10.78
CA VAL A 382 24.60 -21.88 11.44
C VAL A 382 24.87 -22.99 10.41
N ILE A 383 24.15 -23.01 9.29
CA ILE A 383 24.34 -24.03 8.24
C ILE A 383 25.70 -23.85 7.54
N ALA A 384 26.08 -22.62 7.16
CA ALA A 384 27.36 -22.34 6.52
C ALA A 384 28.54 -22.72 7.42
N PHE A 385 28.45 -22.38 8.70
CA PHE A 385 29.45 -22.77 9.70
C PHE A 385 29.58 -24.30 9.77
N ILE A 386 28.48 -25.04 9.84
CA ILE A 386 28.51 -26.50 9.90
C ILE A 386 29.09 -27.11 8.62
N LEU A 387 28.77 -26.57 7.44
CA LEU A 387 29.31 -27.08 6.16
C LEU A 387 30.81 -26.82 6.03
N MET A 388 31.30 -25.63 6.37
CA MET A 388 32.73 -25.29 6.30
C MET A 388 33.57 -26.17 7.22
N PHE A 389 33.07 -26.46 8.43
CA PHE A 389 33.74 -27.37 9.36
C PHE A 389 33.61 -28.86 8.96
N ARG A 390 32.44 -29.29 8.47
CA ARG A 390 32.21 -30.69 8.04
C ARG A 390 33.13 -31.08 6.89
N PHE A 391 33.24 -30.20 5.90
CA PHE A 391 33.98 -30.47 4.67
C PHE A 391 35.40 -29.86 4.69
N ASN A 392 35.80 -29.21 5.79
CA ASN A 392 37.14 -28.64 6.02
C ASN A 392 37.66 -27.80 4.84
N PHE A 393 36.83 -26.87 4.37
CA PHE A 393 37.14 -25.97 3.25
C PHE A 393 36.87 -24.51 3.62
N VAL A 394 37.55 -23.60 2.94
CA VAL A 394 37.34 -22.15 3.09
C VAL A 394 36.97 -21.56 1.72
N PRO A 395 35.82 -20.89 1.58
CA PRO A 395 35.50 -20.20 0.33
C PRO A 395 36.46 -19.01 0.15
N LEU A 396 37.07 -18.91 -1.03
CA LEU A 396 38.00 -17.81 -1.37
C LEU A 396 37.33 -16.77 -2.26
N GLU A 397 36.62 -17.23 -3.30
CA GLU A 397 36.02 -16.37 -4.32
C GLU A 397 34.77 -17.05 -4.88
N SER A 398 33.69 -16.29 -5.09
CA SER A 398 32.50 -16.79 -5.76
C SER A 398 32.35 -16.14 -7.13
N ARG A 399 32.23 -16.97 -8.17
CA ARG A 399 31.90 -16.59 -9.54
C ARG A 399 30.51 -17.12 -9.89
N GLU A 400 29.89 -16.58 -10.95
CA GLU A 400 28.46 -16.77 -11.25
C GLU A 400 27.98 -18.25 -11.23
N ASN A 401 28.82 -19.21 -11.64
CA ASN A 401 28.50 -20.65 -11.56
C ASN A 401 29.63 -21.51 -10.94
N GLN A 402 30.61 -20.86 -10.31
CA GLN A 402 31.77 -21.53 -9.74
C GLN A 402 32.12 -20.97 -8.37
N LEU A 403 32.31 -21.82 -7.38
CA LEU A 403 32.83 -21.41 -6.08
C LEU A 403 34.28 -21.91 -5.97
N ILE A 404 35.22 -20.97 -5.83
CA ILE A 404 36.62 -21.27 -5.62
C ILE A 404 36.82 -21.50 -4.12
N VAL A 405 37.23 -22.72 -3.77
CA VAL A 405 37.40 -23.14 -2.38
C VAL A 405 38.83 -23.58 -2.11
N ALA A 406 39.38 -23.17 -0.97
CA ALA A 406 40.61 -23.71 -0.43
C ALA A 406 40.32 -25.02 0.30
N VAL A 407 41.00 -26.10 -0.09
CA VAL A 407 40.91 -27.43 0.54
C VAL A 407 42.31 -27.95 0.89
N ALA A 408 42.39 -28.72 1.98
CA ALA A 408 43.65 -29.28 2.45
C ALA A 408 44.12 -30.45 1.57
N ASP A 409 43.16 -31.26 1.13
CA ASP A 409 43.38 -32.45 0.31
C ASP A 409 42.34 -32.50 -0.82
N PRO A 410 42.75 -32.26 -2.08
CA PRO A 410 41.84 -32.30 -3.24
C PRO A 410 41.44 -33.73 -3.66
N SER A 411 42.03 -34.78 -3.07
CA SER A 411 41.72 -36.19 -3.39
C SER A 411 40.50 -36.74 -2.66
N HIS A 412 39.93 -35.98 -1.72
CA HIS A 412 38.70 -36.33 -1.01
C HIS A 412 37.47 -36.24 -1.95
N VAL A 413 37.03 -37.38 -2.48
CA VAL A 413 35.92 -37.50 -3.45
C VAL A 413 34.58 -36.93 -2.92
N LEU A 414 34.32 -37.01 -1.62
CA LEU A 414 33.12 -36.42 -1.00
C LEU A 414 33.04 -34.89 -1.16
N LEU A 415 34.18 -34.20 -1.19
CA LEU A 415 34.27 -32.74 -1.39
C LEU A 415 34.00 -32.34 -2.84
N SER A 416 34.37 -33.19 -3.81
CA SER A 416 34.22 -32.89 -5.24
C SER A 416 32.83 -33.17 -5.79
N ASP A 417 32.03 -34.02 -5.12
CA ASP A 417 30.73 -34.48 -5.64
C ASP A 417 29.53 -34.01 -4.79
N GLU A 418 29.60 -34.09 -3.44
CA GLU A 418 28.46 -33.71 -2.59
C GLU A 418 28.34 -32.19 -2.39
N LEU A 419 29.46 -31.51 -2.19
CA LEU A 419 29.47 -30.07 -1.89
C LEU A 419 29.00 -29.19 -3.07
N PRO A 420 29.34 -29.48 -4.35
CA PRO A 420 28.73 -28.81 -5.49
C PRO A 420 27.21 -29.04 -5.60
N LEU A 421 26.74 -30.23 -5.22
CA LEU A 421 25.32 -30.59 -5.24
C LEU A 421 24.54 -29.83 -4.15
N LEU A 422 25.11 -29.75 -2.95
CA LEU A 422 24.54 -29.00 -1.81
C LEU A 422 24.54 -27.48 -2.05
N LEU A 423 25.57 -26.95 -2.70
CA LEU A 423 25.72 -25.51 -2.96
C LEU A 423 25.15 -25.07 -4.32
N GLY A 424 24.75 -26.01 -5.18
CA GLY A 424 24.24 -25.74 -6.53
C GLY A 424 25.25 -25.04 -7.46
N LYS A 425 26.56 -25.11 -7.17
CA LYS A 425 27.64 -24.44 -7.92
C LYS A 425 28.78 -25.41 -8.20
N LYS A 426 29.45 -25.27 -9.36
CA LYS A 426 30.67 -26.05 -9.64
C LYS A 426 31.80 -25.63 -8.71
N LEU A 427 32.55 -26.55 -8.13
CA LEU A 427 33.69 -26.22 -7.27
C LEU A 427 34.99 -26.16 -8.07
N VAL A 428 35.75 -25.10 -7.83
CA VAL A 428 37.13 -24.97 -8.30
C VAL A 428 38.03 -25.10 -7.09
N LEU A 429 38.70 -26.25 -6.95
CA LEU A 429 39.54 -26.55 -5.80
C LEU A 429 40.89 -25.84 -5.92
N LYS A 430 41.29 -25.14 -4.85
CA LYS A 430 42.64 -24.60 -4.64
C LYS A 430 43.23 -25.29 -3.41
N VAL A 431 44.48 -25.73 -3.51
CA VAL A 431 45.12 -26.47 -2.42
C VAL A 431 45.83 -25.48 -1.49
N ALA A 432 45.59 -25.60 -0.19
CA ALA A 432 46.31 -24.88 0.86
C ALA A 432 46.74 -25.85 1.96
N THR A 433 47.72 -25.49 2.79
CA THR A 433 48.16 -26.41 3.84
C THR A 433 47.05 -26.60 4.91
N PRO A 434 46.95 -27.79 5.54
CA PRO A 434 45.98 -28.03 6.60
C PRO A 434 46.06 -27.00 7.73
N THR A 435 47.27 -26.55 8.07
CA THR A 435 47.52 -25.50 9.07
C THR A 435 46.96 -24.16 8.62
N GLN A 436 47.21 -23.73 7.38
CA GLN A 436 46.67 -22.47 6.84
C GLN A 436 45.14 -22.44 6.84
N ILE A 437 44.50 -23.54 6.43
CA ILE A 437 43.03 -23.65 6.44
C ILE A 437 42.51 -23.61 7.87
N SER A 438 43.13 -24.35 8.79
CA SER A 438 42.74 -24.34 10.20
C SER A 438 42.94 -22.99 10.88
N ASP A 439 43.97 -22.23 10.49
CA ASP A 439 44.27 -20.91 11.06
C ASP A 439 43.42 -19.80 10.44
N LEU A 440 43.04 -19.92 9.17
CA LEU A 440 42.03 -19.07 8.54
C LEU A 440 40.66 -19.31 9.17
N LEU A 441 40.22 -20.56 9.33
CA LEU A 441 38.97 -20.90 10.02
C LEU A 441 38.94 -20.40 11.49
N LYS A 442 40.10 -20.21 12.12
CA LYS A 442 40.22 -19.54 13.44
C LYS A 442 40.24 -18.00 13.33
N ARG A 443 40.74 -17.43 12.24
CA ARG A 443 40.87 -15.96 12.01
C ARG A 443 39.64 -15.32 11.38
N THR A 444 38.69 -16.09 10.84
CA THR A 444 37.43 -15.56 10.27
C THR A 444 36.50 -14.93 11.33
N GLU A 445 36.90 -14.90 12.61
CA GLU A 445 36.21 -14.13 13.66
C GLU A 445 36.40 -12.60 13.55
N GLN A 446 37.26 -12.05 12.67
CA GLN A 446 37.61 -10.61 12.70
C GLN A 446 37.58 -9.80 11.39
N SER A 447 37.18 -10.35 10.23
CA SER A 447 37.33 -9.64 8.94
C SER A 447 36.00 -9.29 8.26
N GLN A 448 35.25 -8.38 8.88
CA GLN A 448 34.01 -7.77 8.35
C GLN A 448 34.24 -6.54 7.45
N ARG A 449 35.48 -6.22 7.04
CA ARG A 449 35.84 -4.85 6.61
C ARG A 449 36.16 -4.62 5.12
N VAL A 450 35.85 -5.54 4.21
CA VAL A 450 36.26 -5.40 2.79
C VAL A 450 35.12 -5.55 1.77
N LEU A 451 33.87 -5.67 2.22
CA LEU A 451 32.73 -5.95 1.34
C LEU A 451 31.97 -4.71 0.82
N GLU A 452 32.33 -3.49 1.22
CA GLU A 452 31.53 -2.29 0.91
C GLU A 452 31.85 -1.60 -0.43
N GLN A 453 32.95 -1.91 -1.13
CA GLN A 453 33.42 -1.03 -2.21
C GLN A 453 33.12 -1.46 -3.66
N ALA A 454 32.37 -2.53 -3.93
CA ALA A 454 32.27 -3.08 -5.29
C ALA A 454 30.85 -3.32 -5.85
N THR A 455 29.78 -2.98 -5.13
CA THR A 455 28.40 -3.38 -5.48
C THR A 455 27.52 -2.28 -6.09
N GLU A 456 28.04 -1.08 -6.35
CA GLU A 456 27.20 0.09 -6.73
C GLU A 456 26.94 0.30 -8.24
N ALA A 457 27.47 -0.51 -9.15
CA ALA A 457 27.44 -0.14 -10.57
C ALA A 457 26.19 -0.56 -11.39
N PHE A 458 25.29 -1.43 -10.90
CA PHE A 458 24.23 -2.00 -11.76
C PHE A 458 22.86 -2.27 -11.12
N THR A 459 22.57 -1.74 -9.93
CA THR A 459 21.28 -1.92 -9.25
C THR A 459 20.47 -0.64 -9.33
N LEU A 460 19.28 -0.69 -9.94
CA LEU A 460 18.35 0.44 -9.94
C LEU A 460 17.86 0.69 -8.51
N GLN A 461 18.11 1.88 -7.99
CA GLN A 461 17.55 2.32 -6.70
C GLN A 461 16.06 2.63 -6.90
N VAL A 462 15.20 1.75 -6.36
CA VAL A 462 13.76 1.99 -6.21
C VAL A 462 13.58 2.87 -4.99
N VAL A 463 12.94 4.03 -5.17
CA VAL A 463 12.74 5.01 -4.10
C VAL A 463 11.27 5.01 -3.70
N GLN A 464 11.01 4.94 -2.39
CA GLN A 464 9.67 4.98 -1.81
C GLN A 464 9.32 6.42 -1.43
N ASP A 465 8.07 6.83 -1.66
CA ASP A 465 7.57 8.17 -1.28
C ASP A 465 7.18 8.18 0.21
N GLU A 466 8.04 8.75 1.06
CA GLU A 466 7.77 9.82 2.05
C GLU A 466 8.96 10.00 3.03
N ASP A 467 9.25 11.28 3.34
CA ASP A 467 10.28 11.88 4.22
C ASP A 467 11.79 11.80 3.85
N GLU A 468 12.34 12.98 3.51
CA GLU A 468 13.76 13.34 3.27
C GLU A 468 14.72 13.04 4.46
N SER A 469 14.28 12.34 5.51
CA SER A 469 15.10 11.97 6.66
C SER A 469 15.54 10.50 6.70
N GLU A 470 15.08 9.65 5.77
CA GLU A 470 15.45 8.22 5.72
C GLU A 470 16.35 7.83 4.53
N GLU A 471 16.92 8.80 3.81
CA GLU A 471 17.65 8.54 2.56
C GLU A 471 19.01 7.84 2.72
N ALA A 472 19.57 7.72 3.93
CA ALA A 472 20.86 7.06 4.15
C ALA A 472 20.77 5.55 4.46
N LEU A 473 19.64 5.03 4.92
CA LEU A 473 19.56 3.69 5.53
C LEU A 473 19.01 2.58 4.61
N PHE A 474 18.34 2.95 3.51
CA PHE A 474 17.76 1.98 2.58
C PHE A 474 18.71 1.60 1.44
N ALA A 475 19.55 2.55 0.99
CA ALA A 475 20.53 2.33 -0.09
C ALA A 475 21.73 1.47 0.35
N GLU A 476 22.15 1.56 1.61
CA GLU A 476 23.28 0.79 2.18
C GLU A 476 22.94 -0.69 2.45
N ARG A 477 21.66 -1.04 2.60
CA ARG A 477 21.24 -2.44 2.88
C ARG A 477 21.22 -3.35 1.65
N LEU A 478 21.14 -2.79 0.45
CA LEU A 478 21.09 -3.58 -0.79
C LEU A 478 22.47 -3.83 -1.41
N THR A 479 23.50 -3.11 -0.99
CA THR A 479 24.88 -3.25 -1.50
C THR A 479 25.75 -4.17 -0.64
N GLN A 480 25.34 -4.54 0.58
CA GLN A 480 26.12 -5.43 1.45
C GLN A 480 25.76 -6.93 1.36
N GLU A 481 24.69 -7.31 0.67
CA GLU A 481 24.32 -8.71 0.47
C GLU A 481 24.72 -9.19 -0.93
N GLY A 482 25.71 -10.08 -0.98
CA GLY A 482 26.21 -10.65 -2.22
C GLY A 482 25.12 -11.38 -3.02
N GLY A 483 24.88 -10.88 -4.24
CA GLY A 483 24.19 -11.59 -5.31
C GLY A 483 22.74 -11.17 -5.51
N VAL A 484 22.53 -10.01 -6.14
CA VAL A 484 21.21 -9.60 -6.68
C VAL A 484 20.64 -10.77 -7.50
N SER A 485 19.46 -11.27 -7.10
CA SER A 485 18.78 -12.40 -7.77
C SER A 485 18.75 -12.18 -9.30
N PRO A 486 19.03 -13.21 -10.13
CA PRO A 486 19.02 -13.07 -11.59
C PRO A 486 17.72 -12.48 -12.14
N ILE A 487 16.59 -12.71 -11.47
CA ILE A 487 15.30 -12.15 -11.85
C ILE A 487 15.19 -10.66 -11.50
N VAL A 488 15.79 -10.23 -10.39
CA VAL A 488 15.90 -8.80 -10.07
C VAL A 488 16.74 -8.12 -11.15
N ARG A 489 17.90 -8.67 -11.50
CA ARG A 489 18.74 -8.13 -12.59
C ARG A 489 17.99 -8.11 -13.92
N LEU A 490 17.21 -9.14 -14.23
CA LEU A 490 16.42 -9.22 -15.46
C LEU A 490 15.37 -8.12 -15.52
N VAL A 491 14.55 -7.97 -14.47
CA VAL A 491 13.50 -6.93 -14.41
C VAL A 491 14.11 -5.54 -14.41
N ASP A 492 15.18 -5.33 -13.64
CA ASP A 492 15.91 -4.06 -13.62
C ASP A 492 16.50 -3.75 -15.01
N THR A 493 17.05 -4.74 -15.72
CA THR A 493 17.54 -4.58 -17.11
C THR A 493 16.42 -4.25 -18.07
N VAL A 494 15.25 -4.89 -17.94
CA VAL A 494 14.06 -4.59 -18.76
C VAL A 494 13.62 -3.13 -18.54
N ILE A 495 13.55 -2.68 -17.29
CA ILE A 495 13.18 -1.30 -16.95
C ILE A 495 14.24 -0.32 -17.46
N PHE A 496 15.52 -0.58 -17.20
CA PHE A 496 16.62 0.28 -17.64
C PHE A 496 16.66 0.41 -19.17
N THR A 497 16.55 -0.71 -19.89
CA THR A 497 16.55 -0.72 -21.36
C THR A 497 15.33 0.02 -21.91
N ALA A 498 14.16 -0.11 -21.25
CA ALA A 498 12.97 0.65 -21.62
C ALA A 498 13.19 2.17 -21.50
N LEU A 499 13.84 2.62 -20.42
CA LEU A 499 14.19 4.02 -20.21
C LEU A 499 15.22 4.52 -21.23
N GLU A 500 16.27 3.75 -21.50
CA GLU A 500 17.26 4.09 -22.54
C GLU A 500 16.62 4.22 -23.93
N ARG A 501 15.72 3.28 -24.27
CA ARG A 501 14.99 3.27 -25.55
C ARG A 501 13.77 4.20 -25.57
N ARG A 502 13.54 4.98 -24.51
CA ARG A 502 12.42 5.94 -24.38
C ARG A 502 11.05 5.32 -24.65
N ALA A 503 10.83 4.11 -24.11
CA ALA A 503 9.53 3.45 -24.20
C ALA A 503 8.48 4.18 -23.34
N SER A 504 7.24 4.29 -23.84
CA SER A 504 6.10 4.81 -23.07
C SER A 504 5.49 3.75 -22.15
N ASP A 505 5.53 2.49 -22.56
CA ASP A 505 4.96 1.37 -21.83
C ASP A 505 5.86 0.13 -21.98
N ILE A 506 5.99 -0.65 -20.92
CA ILE A 506 6.60 -1.97 -20.90
C ILE A 506 5.47 -2.99 -20.74
N HIS A 507 5.34 -3.90 -21.70
CA HIS A 507 4.36 -4.97 -21.70
C HIS A 507 5.06 -6.29 -21.39
N ILE A 508 4.60 -7.00 -20.37
CA ILE A 508 5.06 -8.33 -19.99
C ILE A 508 3.85 -9.26 -20.12
N GLU A 509 3.81 -10.03 -21.21
CA GLU A 509 2.67 -10.84 -21.61
C GLU A 509 2.99 -12.34 -21.45
N ALA A 510 2.08 -13.08 -20.83
CA ALA A 510 2.14 -14.52 -20.70
C ALA A 510 1.46 -15.21 -21.89
N ARG A 511 2.21 -16.03 -22.63
CA ARG A 511 1.67 -16.99 -23.61
C ARG A 511 1.70 -18.41 -23.05
N ASP A 512 1.27 -19.37 -23.86
CA ASP A 512 1.16 -20.78 -23.50
C ASP A 512 2.50 -21.34 -22.96
N MET A 513 3.58 -21.18 -23.74
CA MET A 513 4.90 -21.76 -23.42
C MET A 513 5.99 -20.73 -23.10
N GLU A 514 5.67 -19.43 -23.17
CA GLU A 514 6.66 -18.37 -23.08
C GLU A 514 6.11 -17.08 -22.44
N VAL A 515 7.02 -16.22 -21.99
CA VAL A 515 6.75 -14.85 -21.56
C VAL A 515 7.40 -13.91 -22.57
N ILE A 516 6.62 -12.95 -23.07
CA ILE A 516 7.08 -11.98 -24.04
C ILE A 516 7.14 -10.62 -23.39
N VAL A 517 8.30 -9.98 -23.49
CA VAL A 517 8.47 -8.58 -23.11
C VAL A 517 8.46 -7.71 -24.37
N LYS A 518 7.59 -6.70 -24.41
CA LYS A 518 7.52 -5.71 -25.48
C LYS A 518 7.64 -4.31 -24.91
N TYR A 519 8.25 -3.41 -25.67
CA TYR A 519 8.22 -1.99 -25.39
C TYR A 519 7.29 -1.30 -26.35
N ARG A 520 6.50 -0.35 -25.85
CA ARG A 520 5.84 0.64 -26.71
C ARG A 520 6.79 1.79 -26.93
N ILE A 521 7.38 1.87 -28.12
CA ILE A 521 8.28 2.97 -28.51
C ILE A 521 7.57 3.73 -29.63
N ASP A 522 7.39 5.03 -29.44
CA ASP A 522 6.69 5.91 -30.38
C ASP A 522 5.31 5.36 -30.84
N GLY A 523 4.59 4.73 -29.91
CA GLY A 523 3.24 4.20 -30.14
C GLY A 523 3.16 2.78 -30.71
N ILE A 524 4.28 2.13 -31.05
CA ILE A 524 4.31 0.76 -31.58
C ILE A 524 4.92 -0.22 -30.59
N LEU A 525 4.32 -1.40 -30.48
CA LEU A 525 4.87 -2.52 -29.72
C LEU A 525 6.00 -3.21 -30.48
N VAL A 526 7.18 -3.25 -29.87
CA VAL A 526 8.37 -3.91 -30.40
C VAL A 526 8.85 -4.91 -29.36
N HIS A 527 9.28 -6.09 -29.79
CA HIS A 527 9.88 -7.06 -28.88
C HIS A 527 11.14 -6.49 -28.23
N ALA A 528 11.18 -6.50 -26.90
CA ALA A 528 12.31 -6.01 -26.13
C ALA A 528 13.50 -6.97 -26.18
N MET A 529 13.19 -8.27 -26.17
CA MET A 529 14.15 -9.36 -26.07
C MET A 529 13.54 -10.67 -26.62
N PRO A 530 14.35 -11.73 -26.83
CA PRO A 530 13.83 -13.05 -27.16
C PRO A 530 12.85 -13.56 -26.09
N PRO A 531 11.87 -14.41 -26.45
CA PRO A 531 10.91 -14.95 -25.49
C PRO A 531 11.59 -15.68 -24.33
N ILE A 532 11.04 -15.49 -23.13
CA ILE A 532 11.56 -16.10 -21.89
C ILE A 532 10.73 -17.36 -21.61
N SER A 533 11.36 -18.41 -21.06
CA SER A 533 10.64 -19.64 -20.67
C SER A 533 9.51 -19.34 -19.68
N LYS A 534 8.37 -20.03 -19.84
CA LYS A 534 7.16 -19.87 -19.02
C LYS A 534 7.42 -20.00 -17.52
N GLU A 535 8.39 -20.82 -17.13
CA GLU A 535 8.74 -21.10 -15.74
C GLU A 535 9.09 -19.83 -14.94
N TRP A 536 9.66 -18.83 -15.61
CA TRP A 536 10.06 -17.55 -15.00
C TRP A 536 8.92 -16.54 -14.86
N HIS A 537 7.76 -16.81 -15.47
CA HIS A 537 6.59 -15.93 -15.46
C HIS A 537 6.23 -15.48 -14.05
N SER A 538 6.03 -16.43 -13.14
CA SER A 538 5.57 -16.13 -11.79
C SER A 538 6.58 -15.29 -11.01
N THR A 539 7.88 -15.50 -11.23
CA THR A 539 8.95 -14.78 -10.53
C THR A 539 9.12 -13.36 -11.06
N ILE A 540 9.00 -13.16 -12.38
CA ILE A 540 9.03 -11.84 -13.02
C ILE A 540 7.85 -10.99 -12.51
N LEU A 541 6.64 -11.54 -12.55
CA LEU A 541 5.44 -10.84 -12.08
C LEU A 541 5.49 -10.57 -10.58
N SER A 542 6.01 -11.51 -9.77
CA SER A 542 6.19 -11.29 -8.33
C SER A 542 7.17 -10.14 -8.05
N ARG A 543 8.27 -10.01 -8.81
CA ARG A 543 9.19 -8.88 -8.67
C ARG A 543 8.51 -7.55 -9.01
N VAL A 544 7.74 -7.49 -10.09
CA VAL A 544 6.97 -6.29 -10.45
C VAL A 544 5.94 -5.94 -9.38
N LYS A 545 5.24 -6.95 -8.81
CA LYS A 545 4.29 -6.76 -7.70
C LYS A 545 4.96 -6.22 -6.45
N VAL A 546 6.11 -6.77 -6.06
CA VAL A 546 6.92 -6.26 -4.92
C VAL A 546 7.30 -4.80 -5.14
N MET A 547 7.82 -4.46 -6.32
CA MET A 547 8.22 -3.07 -6.63
C MET A 547 7.04 -2.10 -6.52
N SER A 548 5.82 -2.57 -6.82
CA SER A 548 4.61 -1.75 -6.91
C SER A 548 3.69 -1.85 -5.69
N GLU A 549 4.15 -2.49 -4.60
CA GLU A 549 3.38 -2.73 -3.36
C GLU A 549 2.06 -3.50 -3.58
N LEU A 550 2.05 -4.44 -4.53
CA LEU A 550 0.90 -5.27 -4.87
C LEU A 550 0.91 -6.64 -4.17
N ASP A 551 -0.27 -7.23 -3.99
CA ASP A 551 -0.42 -8.55 -3.38
C ASP A 551 0.07 -9.66 -4.33
N ILE A 552 1.16 -10.32 -3.95
CA ILE A 552 1.80 -11.41 -4.71
C ILE A 552 0.94 -12.68 -4.71
N ALA A 553 0.19 -12.91 -3.62
CA ALA A 553 -0.63 -14.11 -3.45
C ALA A 553 -1.92 -14.03 -4.27
N GLU A 554 -2.48 -12.84 -4.42
CA GLU A 554 -3.65 -12.63 -5.27
C GLU A 554 -3.25 -12.55 -6.76
N ARG A 555 -3.89 -13.37 -7.58
CA ARG A 555 -3.60 -13.50 -9.03
C ARG A 555 -4.85 -13.56 -9.90
N ARG A 556 -6.04 -13.46 -9.29
CA ARG A 556 -7.34 -13.70 -9.95
C ARG A 556 -8.11 -12.42 -10.21
N VAL A 557 -7.67 -11.29 -9.65
CA VAL A 557 -8.26 -9.98 -9.86
C VAL A 557 -7.20 -9.02 -10.41
N PRO A 558 -7.59 -8.04 -11.26
CA PRO A 558 -6.68 -6.98 -11.67
C PRO A 558 -6.14 -6.20 -10.47
N GLN A 559 -4.88 -5.79 -10.54
CA GLN A 559 -4.19 -5.00 -9.53
C GLN A 559 -3.46 -3.82 -10.18
N ASP A 560 -3.59 -2.63 -9.60
CA ASP A 560 -2.92 -1.42 -10.06
C ASP A 560 -2.01 -0.86 -8.95
N GLY A 561 -0.77 -0.57 -9.30
CA GLY A 561 0.25 -0.07 -8.37
C GLY A 561 1.09 1.03 -8.99
N ARG A 562 2.03 1.56 -8.21
CA ARG A 562 3.00 2.56 -8.68
C ARG A 562 4.34 2.31 -8.01
N PHE A 563 5.43 2.70 -8.67
CA PHE A 563 6.76 2.70 -8.08
C PHE A 563 7.61 3.78 -8.74
N ARG A 564 8.70 4.20 -8.08
CA ARG A 564 9.63 5.19 -8.61
C ARG A 564 11.03 4.62 -8.68
N VAL A 565 11.77 4.94 -9.75
CA VAL A 565 13.18 4.56 -9.92
C VAL A 565 14.04 5.78 -10.18
N ARG A 566 15.28 5.75 -9.68
CA ARG A 566 16.29 6.75 -10.00
C ARG A 566 17.05 6.35 -11.27
N TYR A 567 17.06 7.22 -12.28
CA TYR A 567 17.73 6.99 -13.56
C TYR A 567 18.48 8.26 -13.98
N LYS A 568 19.80 8.17 -14.25
CA LYS A 568 20.65 9.32 -14.63
C LYS A 568 20.50 10.55 -13.72
N GLY A 569 20.41 10.31 -12.41
CA GLY A 569 20.31 11.37 -11.39
C GLY A 569 18.90 11.90 -11.14
N ARG A 570 17.91 11.55 -11.98
CA ARG A 570 16.51 11.98 -11.86
C ARG A 570 15.56 10.86 -11.42
N PHE A 571 14.36 11.23 -11.00
CA PHE A 571 13.30 10.28 -10.65
C PHE A 571 12.33 10.04 -11.80
N VAL A 572 12.01 8.77 -12.05
CA VAL A 572 11.01 8.35 -13.03
C VAL A 572 9.93 7.54 -12.32
N ASP A 573 8.69 8.02 -12.38
CA ASP A 573 7.53 7.32 -11.84
C ASP A 573 7.06 6.25 -12.84
N PHE A 574 6.57 5.13 -12.32
CA PHE A 574 5.95 4.07 -13.10
C PHE A 574 4.55 3.80 -12.56
N ARG A 575 3.57 3.67 -13.46
CA ARG A 575 2.25 3.15 -13.12
C ARG A 575 2.13 1.72 -13.64
N VAL A 576 1.78 0.81 -12.75
CA VAL A 576 1.73 -0.63 -13.04
C VAL A 576 0.29 -1.08 -13.02
N SER A 577 -0.09 -1.87 -14.01
CA SER A 577 -1.36 -2.59 -14.05
C SER A 577 -1.07 -4.06 -14.35
N ILE A 578 -1.60 -4.95 -13.53
CA ILE A 578 -1.46 -6.41 -13.67
C ILE A 578 -2.86 -7.00 -13.79
N MET A 579 -3.10 -7.76 -14.85
CA MET A 579 -4.40 -8.39 -15.10
C MET A 579 -4.27 -9.91 -15.25
N PRO A 580 -5.23 -10.69 -14.73
CA PRO A 580 -5.30 -12.12 -15.01
C PRO A 580 -5.62 -12.37 -16.49
N SER A 581 -4.98 -13.39 -17.04
CA SER A 581 -5.08 -13.86 -18.43
C SER A 581 -5.15 -15.39 -18.43
N ILE A 582 -5.52 -15.99 -19.56
CA ILE A 582 -5.70 -17.45 -19.70
C ILE A 582 -4.43 -18.25 -19.41
N HIS A 583 -3.26 -17.65 -19.64
CA HIS A 583 -1.97 -18.31 -19.45
C HIS A 583 -1.23 -17.83 -18.20
N GLY A 584 -1.78 -16.92 -17.39
CA GLY A 584 -1.08 -16.31 -16.26
C GLY A 584 -1.49 -14.87 -16.06
N GLU A 585 -0.60 -14.03 -15.54
CA GLU A 585 -0.83 -12.60 -15.34
C GLU A 585 -0.07 -11.81 -16.41
N ASP A 586 -0.72 -10.81 -16.99
CA ASP A 586 -0.07 -9.85 -17.88
C ASP A 586 0.17 -8.55 -17.11
N ALA A 587 1.35 -7.94 -17.27
CA ALA A 587 1.68 -6.67 -16.65
C ALA A 587 1.98 -5.59 -17.69
N VAL A 588 1.47 -4.39 -17.45
CA VAL A 588 1.79 -3.17 -18.20
C VAL A 588 2.35 -2.15 -17.23
N LEU A 589 3.59 -1.72 -17.47
CA LEU A 589 4.26 -0.67 -16.70
C LEU A 589 4.36 0.57 -17.59
N ARG A 590 3.58 1.60 -17.28
CA ARG A 590 3.62 2.89 -17.97
C ARG A 590 4.70 3.77 -17.34
N VAL A 591 5.60 4.27 -18.18
CA VAL A 591 6.67 5.19 -17.79
C VAL A 591 6.10 6.60 -17.68
N LEU A 592 6.28 7.25 -16.54
CA LEU A 592 5.88 8.63 -16.25
C LEU A 592 7.15 9.44 -15.92
N ASP A 593 7.94 9.74 -16.94
CA ASP A 593 9.19 10.51 -16.83
C ASP A 593 8.89 12.02 -16.83
N LYS A 594 8.42 12.53 -15.68
CA LYS A 594 8.01 13.94 -15.52
C LYS A 594 9.16 14.93 -15.69
N GLU A 595 10.38 14.59 -15.27
CA GLU A 595 11.52 15.51 -15.21
C GLU A 595 12.20 15.73 -16.59
N THR A 596 12.42 14.69 -17.40
CA THR A 596 12.98 14.87 -18.76
C THR A 596 12.04 15.61 -19.68
N LEU A 597 10.76 15.35 -19.47
CA LEU A 597 9.70 16.02 -20.19
C LEU A 597 9.67 17.47 -19.73
N SER A 598 9.70 17.78 -18.43
CA SER A 598 9.81 19.14 -17.89
C SER A 598 11.00 19.95 -18.46
N GLU A 599 12.22 19.38 -18.49
CA GLU A 599 13.40 20.08 -19.05
C GLU A 599 13.29 20.32 -20.56
N LYS A 600 12.74 19.36 -21.33
CA LYS A 600 12.45 19.57 -22.76
C LYS A 600 11.24 20.48 -22.99
N PHE A 601 10.31 20.53 -22.04
CA PHE A 601 9.08 21.29 -22.10
C PHE A 601 9.21 22.73 -21.59
N HIS A 602 10.30 23.07 -20.90
CA HIS A 602 10.72 24.47 -20.74
C HIS A 602 10.89 25.16 -22.10
N ASN A 603 11.26 24.39 -23.14
CA ASN A 603 11.32 24.83 -24.54
C ASN A 603 10.17 24.26 -25.39
N LEU A 604 9.02 23.91 -24.79
CA LEU A 604 7.85 23.49 -25.58
C LEU A 604 7.32 24.69 -26.35
N SER A 605 7.73 24.79 -27.61
CA SER A 605 7.18 25.72 -28.58
C SER A 605 6.29 24.99 -29.56
N LEU A 606 5.35 25.71 -30.18
CA LEU A 606 4.53 25.16 -31.26
C LEU A 606 5.37 24.69 -32.46
N GLU A 607 6.61 25.17 -32.60
CA GLU A 607 7.53 24.79 -33.67
C GLU A 607 7.98 23.33 -33.57
N VAL A 608 8.07 22.79 -32.35
CA VAL A 608 8.53 21.41 -32.11
C VAL A 608 7.42 20.38 -32.38
N VAL A 609 6.14 20.80 -32.39
CA VAL A 609 4.99 19.91 -32.65
C VAL A 609 5.00 19.43 -34.11
N GLY A 610 5.52 20.26 -35.02
CA GLY A 610 5.74 19.92 -36.42
C GLY A 610 4.61 20.33 -37.35
N PHE A 611 3.94 21.45 -37.09
CA PHE A 611 3.00 22.03 -38.06
C PHE A 611 3.73 22.50 -39.32
N SER A 612 3.01 22.58 -40.45
CA SER A 612 3.50 23.34 -41.59
C SER A 612 3.62 24.83 -41.22
N GLY A 613 4.50 25.58 -41.89
CA GLY A 613 4.70 27.00 -41.58
C GLY A 613 3.42 27.84 -41.72
N GLU A 614 2.58 27.49 -42.70
CA GLU A 614 1.29 28.13 -42.94
C GLU A 614 0.27 27.79 -41.85
N GLU A 615 0.08 26.51 -41.51
CA GLU A 615 -0.85 26.11 -40.45
C GLU A 615 -0.42 26.65 -39.08
N LEU A 616 0.88 26.67 -38.80
CA LEU A 616 1.42 27.28 -37.58
C LEU A 616 1.05 28.76 -37.49
N GLY A 617 1.24 29.51 -38.58
CA GLY A 617 0.85 30.92 -38.64
C GLY A 617 -0.65 31.12 -38.41
N ARG A 618 -1.48 30.26 -39.00
CA ARG A 618 -2.95 30.30 -38.81
C ARG A 618 -3.33 29.99 -37.36
N PHE A 619 -2.79 28.92 -36.78
CA PHE A 619 -3.08 28.52 -35.41
C PHE A 619 -2.61 29.57 -34.40
N ARG A 620 -1.44 30.19 -34.62
CA ARG A 620 -0.94 31.31 -33.80
C ARG A 620 -1.91 32.48 -33.73
N ARG A 621 -2.62 32.80 -34.82
CA ARG A 621 -3.66 33.84 -34.78
C ARG A 621 -4.78 33.47 -33.80
N TYR A 622 -5.29 32.24 -33.87
CA TYR A 622 -6.42 31.80 -33.04
C TYR A 622 -6.13 31.73 -31.55
N ILE A 623 -4.91 31.37 -31.16
CA ILE A 623 -4.53 31.31 -29.74
C ILE A 623 -4.27 32.69 -29.13
N HIS A 624 -4.11 33.73 -29.94
CA HIS A 624 -3.92 35.13 -29.49
C HIS A 624 -5.21 35.97 -29.56
N GLU A 625 -6.33 35.38 -29.99
CA GLU A 625 -7.63 36.06 -29.95
C GLU A 625 -8.01 36.42 -28.49
N PRO A 626 -8.74 37.53 -28.26
CA PRO A 626 -9.07 37.98 -26.91
C PRO A 626 -10.01 37.01 -26.19
N TYR A 627 -10.91 36.35 -26.92
CA TYR A 627 -11.86 35.39 -26.38
C TYR A 627 -12.29 34.38 -27.44
N GLY A 628 -13.08 33.40 -27.02
CA GLY A 628 -13.61 32.35 -27.87
C GLY A 628 -13.02 30.98 -27.55
N MET A 629 -13.18 30.00 -28.43
CA MET A 629 -12.85 28.61 -28.15
C MET A 629 -11.89 28.02 -29.20
N VAL A 630 -10.74 27.54 -28.71
CA VAL A 630 -9.74 26.79 -29.47
C VAL A 630 -9.86 25.32 -29.10
N LEU A 631 -10.25 24.49 -30.07
CA LEU A 631 -10.56 23.09 -29.82
C LEU A 631 -9.61 22.17 -30.60
N VAL A 632 -8.92 21.28 -29.88
CA VAL A 632 -8.04 20.26 -30.48
C VAL A 632 -8.68 18.88 -30.34
N THR A 633 -8.81 18.16 -31.44
CA THR A 633 -9.44 16.84 -31.51
C THR A 633 -8.49 15.77 -32.06
N GLY A 634 -8.76 14.52 -31.70
CA GLY A 634 -8.02 13.36 -32.16
C GLY A 634 -8.13 12.19 -31.17
N PRO A 635 -7.74 10.97 -31.57
CA PRO A 635 -7.74 9.81 -30.69
C PRO A 635 -6.73 9.95 -29.54
N THR A 636 -6.75 9.01 -28.59
CA THR A 636 -5.74 8.94 -27.52
C THR A 636 -4.33 8.85 -28.10
N GLY A 637 -3.38 9.61 -27.54
CA GLY A 637 -1.99 9.61 -28.01
C GLY A 637 -1.72 10.41 -29.30
N SER A 638 -2.68 11.21 -29.78
CA SER A 638 -2.51 12.12 -30.92
C SER A 638 -1.74 13.42 -30.59
N GLY A 639 -1.35 13.63 -29.34
CA GLY A 639 -0.58 14.81 -28.93
C GLY A 639 -1.41 16.06 -28.60
N LYS A 640 -2.74 15.94 -28.38
CA LYS A 640 -3.64 17.08 -28.08
C LYS A 640 -3.15 17.94 -26.90
N THR A 641 -2.89 17.30 -25.76
CA THR A 641 -2.44 17.98 -24.54
C THR A 641 -1.08 18.66 -24.75
N THR A 642 -0.18 18.03 -25.52
CA THR A 642 1.11 18.62 -25.89
C THR A 642 0.92 19.89 -26.72
N THR A 643 0.03 19.87 -27.71
CA THR A 643 -0.29 21.06 -28.51
C THR A 643 -0.93 22.16 -27.67
N LEU A 644 -1.86 21.82 -26.78
CA LEU A 644 -2.51 22.82 -25.93
C LEU A 644 -1.54 23.48 -24.95
N TYR A 645 -0.63 22.72 -24.34
CA TYR A 645 0.36 23.32 -23.46
C TYR A 645 1.42 24.12 -24.24
N ALA A 646 1.77 23.71 -25.46
CA ALA A 646 2.63 24.51 -26.34
C ALA A 646 1.98 25.86 -26.65
N ALA A 647 0.67 25.86 -26.95
CA ALA A 647 -0.10 27.08 -27.15
C ALA A 647 -0.15 27.96 -25.90
N ILE A 648 -0.48 27.36 -24.74
CA ILE A 648 -0.52 28.08 -23.46
C ILE A 648 0.85 28.68 -23.12
N ASN A 649 1.93 27.94 -23.30
CA ASN A 649 3.28 28.42 -23.00
C ASN A 649 3.72 29.56 -23.94
N GLU A 650 3.23 29.58 -25.19
CA GLU A 650 3.50 30.65 -26.16
C GLU A 650 2.76 31.96 -25.81
N ILE A 651 1.50 31.87 -25.34
CA ILE A 651 0.67 33.04 -25.01
C ILE A 651 0.78 33.48 -23.55
N LYS A 652 1.51 32.72 -22.72
CA LYS A 652 1.64 32.99 -21.29
C LYS A 652 2.41 34.29 -21.08
N THR A 653 1.75 35.23 -20.43
CA THR A 653 2.32 36.50 -19.96
C THR A 653 2.04 36.65 -18.47
N ASP A 654 2.75 37.55 -17.78
CA ASP A 654 2.45 37.88 -16.39
C ASP A 654 1.18 38.77 -16.26
N GLU A 655 0.66 39.27 -17.38
CA GLU A 655 -0.55 40.11 -17.44
C GLU A 655 -1.83 39.26 -17.43
N ASP A 656 -1.77 38.05 -17.98
CA ASP A 656 -2.90 37.14 -18.12
C ASP A 656 -2.95 36.09 -17.01
N LYS A 657 -4.12 35.91 -16.41
CA LYS A 657 -4.39 34.80 -15.49
C LYS A 657 -4.87 33.58 -16.25
N ILE A 658 -4.02 32.56 -16.32
CA ILE A 658 -4.33 31.27 -16.94
C ILE A 658 -4.67 30.22 -15.87
N ILE A 659 -5.85 29.59 -16.00
CA ILE A 659 -6.29 28.52 -15.09
C ILE A 659 -6.75 27.28 -15.88
N THR A 660 -6.29 26.10 -15.48
CA THR A 660 -6.63 24.81 -16.11
C THR A 660 -7.38 23.86 -15.18
N ILE A 661 -8.21 22.99 -15.74
CA ILE A 661 -8.83 21.84 -15.05
C ILE A 661 -8.56 20.56 -15.86
N GLU A 662 -7.93 19.56 -15.25
CA GLU A 662 -7.32 18.43 -15.97
C GLU A 662 -7.49 17.08 -15.22
N ASP A 663 -7.52 15.96 -15.95
CA ASP A 663 -7.72 14.61 -15.38
C ASP A 663 -6.72 13.58 -15.94
N PRO A 664 -5.54 13.41 -15.32
CA PRO A 664 -4.90 14.27 -14.32
C PRO A 664 -4.09 15.41 -14.96
N VAL A 665 -3.47 16.26 -14.14
CA VAL A 665 -2.43 17.19 -14.61
C VAL A 665 -1.21 16.38 -15.07
N GLU A 666 -0.91 16.44 -16.38
CA GLU A 666 0.16 15.64 -16.99
C GLU A 666 1.56 16.18 -16.64
N TYR A 667 1.73 17.50 -16.64
CA TYR A 667 2.99 18.19 -16.30
C TYR A 667 2.70 19.56 -15.71
N GLN A 668 3.62 20.04 -14.87
CA GLN A 668 3.50 21.35 -14.23
C GLN A 668 4.06 22.44 -15.14
N VAL A 669 3.22 23.39 -15.52
CA VAL A 669 3.60 24.58 -16.28
C VAL A 669 3.78 25.73 -15.30
N ARG A 670 5.00 26.25 -15.21
CA ARG A 670 5.31 27.37 -14.34
C ARG A 670 4.54 28.62 -14.79
N GLY A 671 3.89 29.30 -13.84
CA GLY A 671 3.19 30.57 -14.05
C GLY A 671 1.69 30.43 -14.36
N ILE A 672 1.13 29.23 -14.38
CA ILE A 672 -0.32 29.02 -14.54
C ILE A 672 -0.88 28.24 -13.34
N THR A 673 -2.17 28.38 -13.08
CA THR A 673 -2.85 27.59 -12.04
C THR A 673 -3.43 26.32 -12.65
N GLN A 674 -2.98 25.14 -12.22
CA GLN A 674 -3.49 23.86 -12.74
C GLN A 674 -4.26 23.10 -11.66
N ILE A 675 -5.52 22.77 -11.94
CA ILE A 675 -6.41 22.09 -10.99
C ILE A 675 -6.61 20.65 -11.47
N PRO A 676 -6.26 19.62 -10.68
CA PRO A 676 -6.60 18.24 -11.01
C PRO A 676 -8.07 17.94 -10.65
N VAL A 677 -8.76 17.20 -11.50
CA VAL A 677 -10.07 16.61 -11.21
C VAL A 677 -9.94 15.63 -10.04
N ASN A 678 -10.90 15.67 -9.12
CA ASN A 678 -10.96 14.77 -7.97
C ASN A 678 -12.40 14.33 -7.71
N GLU A 679 -12.82 13.29 -8.43
CA GLU A 679 -14.18 12.74 -8.32
C GLU A 679 -14.49 12.24 -6.89
N LYS A 680 -13.50 11.69 -6.18
CA LYS A 680 -13.68 11.20 -4.79
C LYS A 680 -14.08 12.31 -3.81
N LYS A 681 -13.59 13.55 -4.05
CA LYS A 681 -13.96 14.75 -3.29
C LYS A 681 -15.09 15.55 -3.95
N GLY A 682 -15.67 15.03 -5.03
CA GLY A 682 -16.74 15.67 -5.79
C GLY A 682 -16.30 16.87 -6.63
N LEU A 683 -15.02 17.01 -6.96
CA LEU A 683 -14.48 18.04 -7.86
C LEU A 683 -14.42 17.49 -9.30
N THR A 684 -15.51 17.67 -10.05
CA THR A 684 -15.62 17.28 -11.47
C THR A 684 -15.17 18.40 -12.42
N PHE A 685 -15.06 18.14 -13.73
CA PHE A 685 -14.78 19.17 -14.75
C PHE A 685 -15.77 20.34 -14.66
N ALA A 686 -17.08 20.08 -14.71
CA ALA A 686 -18.11 21.12 -14.62
C ALA A 686 -18.02 21.94 -13.31
N ARG A 687 -17.82 21.28 -12.16
CA ARG A 687 -17.70 21.98 -10.87
C ARG A 687 -16.40 22.79 -10.77
N GLY A 688 -15.30 22.24 -11.27
CA GLY A 688 -14.01 22.90 -11.37
C GLY A 688 -14.10 24.15 -12.23
N LEU A 689 -14.64 24.01 -13.45
CA LEU A 689 -14.82 25.11 -14.41
C LEU A 689 -15.70 26.24 -13.86
N ARG A 690 -16.82 25.93 -13.19
CA ARG A 690 -17.62 26.95 -12.49
C ARG A 690 -16.85 27.70 -11.41
N SER A 691 -15.91 27.02 -10.75
CA SER A 691 -15.08 27.63 -9.72
C SER A 691 -14.02 28.51 -10.33
N ILE A 692 -13.39 28.06 -11.43
CA ILE A 692 -12.45 28.83 -12.24
C ILE A 692 -13.03 30.18 -12.65
N LEU A 693 -14.28 30.23 -13.11
CA LEU A 693 -14.94 31.49 -13.50
C LEU A 693 -15.11 32.51 -12.35
N ARG A 694 -15.01 32.09 -11.09
CA ARG A 694 -15.01 33.00 -9.92
C ARG A 694 -13.63 33.46 -9.51
N HIS A 695 -12.59 32.99 -10.20
CA HIS A 695 -11.21 33.38 -9.97
C HIS A 695 -10.73 34.44 -10.95
N ASP A 696 -11.62 35.07 -11.73
CA ASP A 696 -11.26 36.12 -12.68
C ASP A 696 -10.14 35.68 -13.67
N PRO A 697 -10.33 34.57 -14.41
CA PRO A 697 -9.34 34.12 -15.39
C PRO A 697 -9.47 34.91 -16.69
N ASP A 698 -8.37 35.10 -17.41
CA ASP A 698 -8.39 35.58 -18.80
C ASP A 698 -8.48 34.39 -19.78
N LYS A 699 -7.73 33.34 -19.46
CA LYS A 699 -7.55 32.16 -20.32
C LYS A 699 -7.84 30.90 -19.51
N ILE A 700 -8.67 30.02 -20.07
CA ILE A 700 -9.12 28.80 -19.41
C ILE A 700 -8.73 27.60 -20.26
N MET A 701 -8.19 26.55 -19.64
CA MET A 701 -8.02 25.25 -20.32
C MET A 701 -8.85 24.17 -19.62
N VAL A 702 -9.70 23.52 -20.39
CA VAL A 702 -10.49 22.36 -19.95
C VAL A 702 -9.92 21.13 -20.63
N GLY A 703 -9.33 20.24 -19.83
CA GLY A 703 -8.58 19.07 -20.33
C GLY A 703 -9.33 18.30 -21.40
N GLU A 704 -10.62 18.06 -21.19
CA GLU A 704 -11.53 17.55 -22.22
C GLU A 704 -13.00 17.85 -21.91
N ILE A 705 -13.83 17.89 -22.95
CA ILE A 705 -15.29 17.94 -22.84
C ILE A 705 -15.86 16.54 -23.10
N ARG A 706 -16.45 15.96 -22.06
CA ARG A 706 -17.09 14.63 -22.11
C ARG A 706 -18.61 14.68 -22.06
N ASP A 707 -19.18 15.72 -21.44
CA ASP A 707 -20.60 15.83 -21.12
C ASP A 707 -21.18 17.20 -21.50
N GLU A 708 -22.51 17.24 -21.57
CA GLU A 708 -23.32 18.42 -21.89
C GLU A 708 -23.05 19.59 -20.94
N GLU A 709 -22.96 19.32 -19.63
CA GLU A 709 -22.83 20.36 -18.61
C GLU A 709 -21.50 21.11 -18.78
N THR A 710 -20.39 20.38 -18.93
CA THR A 710 -19.06 20.95 -19.17
C THR A 710 -19.03 21.69 -20.51
N ALA A 711 -19.66 21.14 -21.56
CA ALA A 711 -19.75 21.79 -22.87
C ALA A 711 -20.48 23.14 -22.79
N GLN A 712 -21.64 23.19 -22.12
CA GLN A 712 -22.42 24.41 -21.95
C GLN A 712 -21.63 25.47 -21.19
N ILE A 713 -20.97 25.13 -20.09
CA ILE A 713 -20.19 26.09 -19.31
C ILE A 713 -19.00 26.61 -20.14
N ALA A 714 -18.29 25.73 -20.86
CA ALA A 714 -17.15 26.13 -21.70
C ALA A 714 -17.57 27.11 -22.81
N ILE A 715 -18.70 26.85 -23.47
CA ILE A 715 -19.27 27.73 -24.50
C ILE A 715 -19.68 29.08 -23.91
N GLN A 716 -20.37 29.08 -22.77
CA GLN A 716 -20.75 30.33 -22.10
C GLN A 716 -19.51 31.13 -21.66
N SER A 717 -18.45 30.45 -21.19
CA SER A 717 -17.19 31.09 -20.83
C SER A 717 -16.56 31.79 -22.04
N ALA A 718 -16.51 31.10 -23.19
CA ALA A 718 -16.01 31.64 -24.44
C ALA A 718 -16.82 32.85 -24.94
N LEU A 719 -18.15 32.78 -24.85
CA LEU A 719 -19.05 33.88 -25.23
C LEU A 719 -19.03 35.07 -24.25
N THR A 720 -18.55 34.88 -23.03
CA THR A 720 -18.47 35.92 -21.99
C THR A 720 -17.09 36.56 -21.89
N GLY A 721 -16.25 36.42 -22.92
CA GLY A 721 -14.99 37.14 -23.02
C GLY A 721 -13.76 36.37 -22.53
N HIS A 722 -13.84 35.06 -22.33
CA HIS A 722 -12.69 34.23 -21.98
C HIS A 722 -12.16 33.49 -23.21
N LEU A 723 -10.84 33.30 -23.29
CA LEU A 723 -10.27 32.38 -24.28
C LEU A 723 -10.18 30.96 -23.70
N VAL A 724 -10.91 30.03 -24.30
CA VAL A 724 -11.08 28.66 -23.81
C VAL A 724 -10.35 27.66 -24.71
N PHE A 725 -9.38 26.96 -24.14
CA PHE A 725 -8.69 25.83 -24.75
C PHE A 725 -9.33 24.53 -24.30
N THR A 726 -9.63 23.63 -25.23
CA THR A 726 -10.19 22.33 -24.83
C THR A 726 -9.91 21.22 -25.83
N THR A 727 -10.17 19.98 -25.39
CA THR A 727 -10.12 18.81 -26.26
C THR A 727 -11.42 18.04 -26.32
N VAL A 728 -11.59 17.32 -27.43
CA VAL A 728 -12.66 16.35 -27.60
C VAL A 728 -12.10 15.14 -28.37
N HIS A 729 -12.71 13.96 -28.23
CA HIS A 729 -12.31 12.78 -29.01
C HIS A 729 -13.19 12.63 -30.25
N ALA A 730 -12.81 13.26 -31.35
CA ALA A 730 -13.42 13.07 -32.66
C ALA A 730 -12.35 12.75 -33.71
N ASN A 731 -12.71 12.06 -34.79
CA ASN A 731 -11.74 11.54 -35.75
C ASN A 731 -11.26 12.59 -36.77
N ASN A 732 -12.09 13.60 -37.01
CA ASN A 732 -11.86 14.71 -37.94
C ASN A 732 -12.59 15.98 -37.43
N VAL A 733 -12.41 17.13 -38.09
CA VAL A 733 -13.00 18.40 -37.65
C VAL A 733 -14.53 18.41 -37.74
N THR A 734 -15.12 17.74 -38.74
CA THR A 734 -16.58 17.73 -38.93
C THR A 734 -17.32 16.88 -37.91
N ASP A 735 -16.69 15.81 -37.41
CA ASP A 735 -17.24 14.94 -36.37
C ASP A 735 -17.38 15.69 -35.03
N VAL A 736 -16.55 16.72 -34.79
CA VAL A 736 -16.65 17.58 -33.61
C VAL A 736 -18.01 18.29 -33.59
N ILE A 737 -18.45 18.81 -34.74
CA ILE A 737 -19.75 19.50 -34.88
C ILE A 737 -20.87 18.56 -34.47
N GLY A 738 -20.88 17.34 -35.02
CA GLY A 738 -21.87 16.32 -34.67
C GLY A 738 -21.83 15.95 -33.18
N ARG A 739 -20.63 15.90 -32.59
CA ARG A 739 -20.47 15.55 -31.17
C ARG A 739 -21.06 16.60 -30.23
N PHE A 740 -20.88 17.90 -30.51
CA PHE A 740 -21.49 18.96 -29.70
C PHE A 740 -23.01 19.01 -29.85
N ILE A 741 -23.53 18.81 -31.07
CA ILE A 741 -24.98 18.71 -31.31
C ILE A 741 -25.57 17.53 -30.51
N ASN A 742 -24.90 16.38 -30.49
CA ASN A 742 -25.33 15.20 -29.73
C ASN A 742 -25.24 15.41 -28.21
N MET A 743 -24.40 16.32 -27.73
CA MET A 743 -24.32 16.74 -26.32
C MET A 743 -25.38 17.79 -25.97
N GLY A 744 -26.37 18.06 -26.83
CA GLY A 744 -27.45 19.01 -26.52
C GLY A 744 -27.06 20.47 -26.67
N VAL A 745 -25.95 20.78 -27.33
CA VAL A 745 -25.51 22.15 -27.57
C VAL A 745 -26.16 22.70 -28.83
N GLU A 746 -26.77 23.88 -28.73
CA GLU A 746 -27.34 24.60 -29.87
C GLU A 746 -26.26 25.03 -30.88
N PRO A 747 -26.41 24.71 -32.19
CA PRO A 747 -25.41 25.02 -33.21
C PRO A 747 -24.98 26.48 -33.25
N TYR A 748 -25.93 27.41 -33.06
CA TYR A 748 -25.64 28.83 -33.05
C TYR A 748 -24.66 29.22 -31.94
N ASN A 749 -24.89 28.76 -30.71
CA ASN A 749 -24.02 29.05 -29.57
C ASN A 749 -22.64 28.42 -29.75
N PHE A 750 -22.61 27.18 -30.25
CA PHE A 750 -21.36 26.48 -30.52
C PHE A 750 -20.51 27.23 -31.55
N VAL A 751 -21.08 27.52 -32.72
CA VAL A 751 -20.39 28.23 -33.80
C VAL A 751 -19.94 29.62 -33.35
N SER A 752 -20.81 30.38 -32.68
CA SER A 752 -20.48 31.73 -32.20
C SER A 752 -19.34 31.75 -31.17
N SER A 753 -19.17 30.65 -30.42
CA SER A 753 -18.08 30.53 -29.44
C SER A 753 -16.75 30.07 -30.04
N LEU A 754 -16.73 29.49 -31.23
CA LEU A 754 -15.55 28.84 -31.80
C LEU A 754 -14.67 29.80 -32.61
N ASN A 755 -13.36 29.69 -32.35
CA ASN A 755 -12.30 30.34 -33.13
C ASN A 755 -11.77 29.36 -34.18
N CYS A 756 -11.40 28.14 -33.77
CA CYS A 756 -10.95 27.10 -34.69
C CYS A 756 -11.15 25.68 -34.13
N ILE A 757 -11.20 24.70 -35.04
CA ILE A 757 -11.15 23.27 -34.72
C ILE A 757 -9.92 22.67 -35.41
N MET A 758 -9.01 22.10 -34.62
CA MET A 758 -7.83 21.39 -35.13
C MET A 758 -7.96 19.90 -34.88
N ALA A 759 -7.99 19.08 -35.93
CA ALA A 759 -7.80 17.64 -35.81
C ALA A 759 -6.30 17.30 -35.93
N GLN A 760 -5.82 16.43 -35.04
CA GLN A 760 -4.39 16.08 -34.97
C GLN A 760 -4.19 14.56 -34.89
N ARG A 761 -3.13 14.08 -35.53
CA ARG A 761 -2.54 12.73 -35.31
C ARG A 761 -1.02 12.84 -35.25
N LEU A 762 -0.35 11.86 -34.64
CA LEU A 762 1.11 11.76 -34.68
C LEU A 762 1.54 10.68 -35.66
N VAL A 763 2.53 11.01 -36.47
CA VAL A 763 3.23 10.08 -37.37
C VAL A 763 4.69 9.99 -36.96
N ARG A 764 5.28 8.81 -37.11
CA ARG A 764 6.70 8.60 -36.80
C ARG A 764 7.60 9.22 -37.87
N VAL A 765 8.73 9.76 -37.43
CA VAL A 765 9.74 10.37 -38.31
C VAL A 765 10.75 9.32 -38.74
N VAL A 766 11.12 9.30 -40.02
CA VAL A 766 12.15 8.40 -40.55
C VAL A 766 13.47 8.67 -39.83
N CYS A 767 14.15 7.62 -39.38
CA CYS A 767 15.42 7.76 -38.70
C CYS A 767 16.50 8.29 -39.66
N GLU A 768 17.03 9.48 -39.39
CA GLU A 768 18.03 10.15 -40.24
C GLU A 768 19.31 9.30 -40.45
N SER A 769 19.75 8.56 -39.44
CA SER A 769 20.97 7.75 -39.52
C SER A 769 20.86 6.48 -40.36
N CYS A 770 19.65 6.03 -40.70
CA CYS A 770 19.44 4.86 -41.57
C CYS A 770 18.45 5.13 -42.71
N LYS A 771 18.19 6.41 -42.99
CA LYS A 771 17.31 6.90 -44.05
C LYS A 771 17.87 6.50 -45.40
N LYS A 772 17.03 5.88 -46.23
CA LYS A 772 17.37 5.50 -47.60
C LYS A 772 16.27 5.96 -48.54
N PRO A 773 16.63 6.48 -49.73
CA PRO A 773 15.65 6.76 -50.76
C PRO A 773 15.03 5.45 -51.27
N VAL A 774 13.72 5.46 -51.51
CA VAL A 774 12.98 4.33 -52.07
C VAL A 774 12.06 4.82 -53.19
N HIS A 775 11.81 3.94 -54.17
CA HIS A 775 10.78 4.14 -55.18
C HIS A 775 9.71 3.09 -54.99
N HIS A 776 8.45 3.51 -54.98
CA HIS A 776 7.32 2.61 -54.90
C HIS A 776 6.80 2.28 -56.30
N PRO A 777 6.49 1.00 -56.60
CA PRO A 777 5.87 0.65 -57.87
C PRO A 777 4.47 1.27 -57.99
N ALA A 778 4.01 1.48 -59.22
CA ALA A 778 2.72 2.11 -59.50
C ALA A 778 1.53 1.42 -58.79
N GLU A 779 1.61 0.11 -58.56
CA GLU A 779 0.59 -0.64 -57.81
C GLU A 779 0.48 -0.18 -56.35
N VAL A 780 1.60 0.03 -55.67
CA VAL A 780 1.63 0.50 -54.27
C VAL A 780 1.14 1.95 -54.16
N LEU A 781 1.47 2.78 -55.16
CA LEU A 781 0.98 4.16 -55.24
C LEU A 781 -0.55 4.18 -55.41
N ARG A 782 -1.11 3.40 -56.36
CA ARG A 782 -2.56 3.29 -56.55
C ARG A 782 -3.27 2.72 -55.33
N ALA A 783 -2.71 1.67 -54.71
CA ALA A 783 -3.25 1.10 -53.47
C ALA A 783 -3.24 2.11 -52.30
N SER A 784 -2.36 3.12 -52.36
CA SER A 784 -2.31 4.25 -51.43
C SER A 784 -3.14 5.45 -51.88
N GLY A 785 -3.98 5.33 -52.91
CA GLY A 785 -4.81 6.43 -53.43
C GLY A 785 -4.00 7.55 -54.11
N LEU A 786 -2.79 7.25 -54.59
CA LEU A 786 -1.92 8.22 -55.25
C LEU A 786 -1.84 7.95 -56.75
N ASP A 787 -1.89 9.01 -57.54
CA ASP A 787 -1.69 8.96 -58.98
C ASP A 787 -0.20 8.64 -59.30
N PRO A 788 0.11 7.50 -59.95
CA PRO A 788 1.47 7.14 -60.32
C PRO A 788 2.16 8.14 -61.26
N ASP A 789 1.40 8.88 -62.08
CA ASP A 789 2.00 9.84 -63.02
C ASP A 789 2.52 11.08 -62.27
N VAL A 790 1.84 11.47 -61.18
CA VAL A 790 2.23 12.60 -60.32
C VAL A 790 3.27 12.17 -59.27
N TRP A 791 3.10 10.99 -58.68
CA TRP A 791 3.90 10.53 -57.54
C TRP A 791 5.02 9.56 -57.91
N GLY A 792 5.04 9.01 -59.13
CA GLY A 792 6.11 8.15 -59.62
C GLY A 792 7.50 8.81 -59.61
N PRO A 793 7.64 10.09 -60.01
CA PRO A 793 8.90 10.83 -59.92
C PRO A 793 9.28 11.26 -58.49
N ALA A 794 8.38 11.15 -57.51
CA ALA A 794 8.65 11.62 -56.15
C ALA A 794 9.71 10.74 -55.47
N SER A 795 10.60 11.37 -54.71
CA SER A 795 11.57 10.66 -53.88
C SER A 795 10.91 10.33 -52.53
N PHE A 796 10.79 9.05 -52.22
CA PHE A 796 10.32 8.59 -50.92
C PHE A 796 11.53 8.21 -50.05
N ALA A 797 11.36 8.27 -48.73
CA ALA A 797 12.38 7.85 -47.79
C ALA A 797 11.84 6.75 -46.88
N GLU A 798 12.65 5.73 -46.61
CA GLU A 798 12.38 4.71 -45.60
C GLU A 798 13.61 4.49 -44.71
N GLY A 799 13.39 4.14 -43.44
CA GLY A 799 14.46 3.77 -42.54
C GLY A 799 14.72 2.27 -42.59
N ALA A 800 15.96 1.87 -42.90
CA ALA A 800 16.33 0.45 -42.96
C ALA A 800 16.39 -0.24 -41.59
N GLY A 801 16.43 0.55 -40.50
CA GLY A 801 16.69 0.06 -39.15
C GLY A 801 18.19 0.06 -38.81
N CYS A 802 18.57 0.76 -37.74
CA CYS A 802 19.93 0.81 -37.21
C CYS A 802 19.92 0.81 -35.68
N LEU A 803 21.10 0.90 -35.06
CA LEU A 803 21.25 0.92 -33.61
C LEU A 803 20.52 2.12 -32.97
N GLU A 804 20.60 3.32 -33.57
CA GLU A 804 19.98 4.53 -33.02
C GLU A 804 18.45 4.45 -32.93
N CYS A 805 17.79 3.90 -33.96
CA CYS A 805 16.35 3.70 -33.96
C CYS A 805 15.94 2.32 -33.38
N SER A 806 16.86 1.58 -32.76
CA SER A 806 16.63 0.23 -32.25
C SER A 806 16.01 -0.72 -33.29
N GLY A 807 16.44 -0.62 -34.55
CA GLY A 807 15.98 -1.46 -35.66
C GLY A 807 14.59 -1.11 -36.22
N THR A 808 13.90 -0.09 -35.70
CA THR A 808 12.52 0.23 -36.14
C THR A 808 12.44 0.96 -37.49
N GLY A 809 13.51 1.68 -37.87
CA GLY A 809 13.54 2.59 -39.02
C GLY A 809 12.98 3.98 -38.73
N TYR A 810 12.50 4.25 -37.51
CA TYR A 810 11.90 5.53 -37.11
C TYR A 810 12.50 6.05 -35.81
N HIS A 811 12.62 7.36 -35.67
CA HIS A 811 13.10 7.97 -34.43
C HIS A 811 12.37 9.30 -34.19
N GLY A 812 11.47 9.32 -33.20
CA GLY A 812 10.63 10.48 -32.88
C GLY A 812 9.32 10.53 -33.67
N ARG A 813 8.52 11.55 -33.39
CA ARG A 813 7.17 11.75 -33.93
C ARG A 813 6.95 13.21 -34.30
N THR A 814 6.09 13.43 -35.29
CA THR A 814 5.65 14.76 -35.75
C THR A 814 4.13 14.75 -35.95
N ALA A 815 3.47 15.89 -35.75
CA ALA A 815 2.02 16.01 -35.89
C ALA A 815 1.60 16.18 -37.35
N ILE A 816 0.55 15.49 -37.79
CA ILE A 816 -0.20 15.87 -38.98
C ILE A 816 -1.50 16.50 -38.52
N THR A 817 -1.91 17.57 -39.21
CA THR A 817 -3.03 18.40 -38.80
C THR A 817 -4.01 18.65 -39.92
N GLU A 818 -5.20 19.02 -39.48
CA GLU A 818 -6.27 19.54 -40.30
C GLU A 818 -6.94 20.64 -39.47
N LEU A 819 -6.83 21.89 -39.94
CA LEU A 819 -7.29 23.07 -39.23
C LEU A 819 -8.50 23.69 -39.96
N LEU A 820 -9.68 23.56 -39.37
CA LEU A 820 -10.90 24.17 -39.91
C LEU A 820 -10.95 25.65 -39.53
N ASP A 821 -10.99 26.49 -40.57
CA ASP A 821 -11.38 27.88 -40.44
C ASP A 821 -12.89 27.99 -40.35
N LEU A 822 -13.38 28.93 -39.54
CA LEU A 822 -14.80 29.22 -39.44
C LEU A 822 -15.09 30.54 -40.16
N SER A 823 -15.02 30.50 -41.49
CA SER A 823 -15.52 31.58 -42.35
C SER A 823 -17.03 31.74 -42.19
N ASP A 824 -17.57 32.91 -42.52
CA ASP A 824 -19.02 33.16 -42.45
C ASP A 824 -19.81 32.11 -43.26
N HIS A 825 -19.29 31.70 -44.42
CA HIS A 825 -19.89 30.65 -45.24
C HIS A 825 -19.97 29.32 -44.49
N ILE A 826 -18.87 28.84 -43.90
CA ILE A 826 -18.85 27.61 -43.11
C ILE A 826 -19.74 27.74 -41.87
N ARG A 827 -19.74 28.89 -41.18
CA ARG A 827 -20.60 29.16 -40.02
C ARG A 827 -22.08 29.01 -40.38
N GLU A 828 -22.52 29.61 -41.48
CA GLU A 828 -23.88 29.49 -41.99
C GLU A 828 -24.25 28.05 -42.33
N MET A 829 -23.33 27.29 -42.96
CA MET A 829 -23.56 25.88 -43.26
C MET A 829 -23.75 25.03 -42.00
N ILE A 830 -22.98 25.30 -40.95
CA ILE A 830 -23.10 24.59 -39.66
C ILE A 830 -24.43 24.94 -38.97
N ILE A 831 -24.77 26.24 -38.90
CA ILE A 831 -26.03 26.71 -38.31
C ILE A 831 -27.23 26.12 -39.06
N GLY A 832 -27.17 26.10 -40.40
CA GLY A 832 -28.16 25.50 -41.28
C GLY A 832 -28.17 23.97 -41.29
N ARG A 833 -27.33 23.30 -40.50
CA ARG A 833 -27.20 21.84 -40.39
C ARG A 833 -27.00 21.15 -41.75
N ARG A 834 -26.20 21.75 -42.64
CA ARG A 834 -25.88 21.17 -43.95
C ARG A 834 -25.14 19.84 -43.77
N PRO A 835 -25.25 18.90 -44.74
CA PRO A 835 -24.50 17.65 -44.69
C PRO A 835 -22.99 17.89 -44.54
N THR A 836 -22.33 17.07 -43.73
CA THR A 836 -20.88 17.19 -43.46
C THR A 836 -20.03 17.08 -44.73
N SER A 837 -20.49 16.33 -45.74
CA SER A 837 -19.85 16.24 -47.06
C SER A 837 -19.80 17.58 -47.79
N GLU A 838 -20.85 18.41 -47.66
CA GLU A 838 -20.87 19.75 -48.27
C GLU A 838 -19.94 20.70 -47.53
N ILE A 839 -19.92 20.64 -46.19
CA ILE A 839 -19.01 21.44 -45.36
C ILE A 839 -17.56 21.10 -45.69
N LYS A 840 -17.22 19.81 -45.83
CA LYS A 840 -15.88 19.38 -46.26
C LYS A 840 -15.50 19.91 -47.64
N ARG A 841 -16.44 19.88 -48.59
CA ARG A 841 -16.19 20.40 -49.94
C ARG A 841 -15.94 21.92 -49.91
N ALA A 842 -16.78 22.68 -49.21
CA ALA A 842 -16.61 24.12 -49.05
C ALA A 842 -15.28 24.44 -48.37
N ALA A 843 -14.94 23.74 -47.29
CA ALA A 843 -13.65 23.94 -46.61
C ALA A 843 -12.46 23.63 -47.52
N ARG A 844 -12.54 22.58 -48.35
CA ARG A 844 -11.52 22.27 -49.36
C ARG A 844 -11.39 23.38 -50.41
N GLU A 845 -12.51 23.92 -50.88
CA GLU A 845 -12.55 25.05 -51.83
C GLU A 845 -11.98 26.34 -51.21
N GLU A 846 -12.13 26.53 -49.90
CA GLU A 846 -11.56 27.62 -49.11
C GLU A 846 -10.08 27.39 -48.72
N GLY A 847 -9.44 26.33 -49.22
CA GLY A 847 -8.01 26.09 -49.03
C GLY A 847 -7.64 25.33 -47.76
N MET A 848 -8.58 24.60 -47.16
CA MET A 848 -8.30 23.73 -46.02
C MET A 848 -7.50 22.49 -46.43
N THR A 849 -6.34 22.30 -45.81
CA THR A 849 -5.54 21.06 -45.90
C THR A 849 -6.13 19.98 -44.99
N PHE A 850 -6.41 18.80 -45.54
CA PHE A 850 -6.90 17.65 -44.76
C PHE A 850 -5.76 16.85 -44.13
N LEU A 851 -6.09 16.02 -43.13
CA LEU A 851 -5.10 15.20 -42.42
C LEU A 851 -4.23 14.35 -43.35
N ARG A 852 -4.84 13.76 -44.40
CA ARG A 852 -4.12 12.93 -45.36
C ARG A 852 -3.16 13.78 -46.20
N ASP A 853 -3.60 14.93 -46.69
CA ASP A 853 -2.79 15.83 -47.51
C ASP A 853 -1.59 16.36 -46.72
N SER A 854 -1.81 16.82 -45.48
CA SER A 854 -0.75 17.21 -44.53
C SER A 854 0.27 16.07 -44.32
N GLY A 855 -0.20 14.82 -44.21
CA GLY A 855 0.67 13.65 -44.14
C GLY A 855 1.47 13.38 -45.42
N LEU A 856 0.83 13.51 -46.59
CA LEU A 856 1.45 13.28 -47.89
C LEU A 856 2.52 14.32 -48.22
N GLU A 857 2.34 15.58 -47.81
CA GLU A 857 3.38 16.61 -47.90
C GLU A 857 4.64 16.21 -47.13
N LYS A 858 4.48 15.64 -45.93
CA LYS A 858 5.61 15.13 -45.13
C LYS A 858 6.26 13.89 -45.72
N VAL A 859 5.49 13.04 -46.40
CA VAL A 859 6.04 11.90 -47.16
C VAL A 859 6.91 12.42 -48.31
N ARG A 860 6.42 13.43 -49.05
CA ARG A 860 7.17 14.05 -50.15
C ARG A 860 8.45 14.74 -49.67
N ALA A 861 8.44 15.30 -48.45
CA ALA A 861 9.62 15.85 -47.79
C ALA A 861 10.56 14.78 -47.20
N GLY A 862 10.22 13.49 -47.30
CA GLY A 862 10.99 12.39 -46.73
C GLY A 862 11.04 12.39 -45.20
N ILE A 863 10.09 13.03 -44.53
CA ILE A 863 10.00 13.10 -43.06
C ILE A 863 9.36 11.83 -42.51
N THR A 864 8.34 11.29 -43.20
CA THR A 864 7.64 10.05 -42.82
C THR A 864 7.41 9.16 -44.04
N THR A 865 6.76 8.01 -43.87
CA THR A 865 6.57 7.00 -44.91
C THR A 865 5.11 6.85 -45.32
N LEU A 866 4.84 6.36 -46.54
CA LEU A 866 3.48 6.01 -46.98
C LEU A 866 2.84 4.96 -46.05
N LYS A 867 3.64 4.01 -45.56
CA LYS A 867 3.19 3.01 -44.60
C LYS A 867 2.63 3.65 -43.32
N GLU A 868 3.27 4.71 -42.84
CA GLU A 868 2.82 5.39 -41.63
C GLU A 868 1.55 6.22 -41.89
N ILE A 869 1.47 6.94 -43.00
CA ILE A 869 0.28 7.72 -43.37
C ILE A 869 -0.94 6.81 -43.58
N ASN A 870 -0.80 5.69 -44.29
CA ASN A 870 -1.89 4.74 -44.52
C ASN A 870 -2.36 4.05 -43.22
N LYS A 871 -1.49 3.96 -42.19
CA LYS A 871 -1.86 3.42 -40.89
C LYS A 871 -2.72 4.39 -40.09
N VAL A 872 -2.45 5.69 -40.19
CA VAL A 872 -3.09 6.70 -39.35
C VAL A 872 -4.07 7.59 -40.09
N THR A 873 -4.35 7.38 -41.38
CA THR A 873 -5.37 8.12 -42.14
C THR A 873 -6.16 7.17 -43.03
N PHE A 874 -7.39 7.55 -43.39
CA PHE A 874 -8.14 6.83 -44.39
C PHE A 874 -7.56 7.11 -45.78
N ILE A 875 -7.63 6.12 -46.67
CA ILE A 875 -7.32 6.29 -48.09
C ILE A 875 -8.64 6.71 -48.73
N GLU A 876 -8.70 7.94 -49.23
CA GLU A 876 -9.89 8.50 -49.90
C GLU A 876 -9.93 8.12 -51.38
#